data_AF-A0A3Q4G2V1-F1
#
_entry.id   AF-A0A3Q4G2V1-F1
#
_cell.length_a   1.000
_cell.length_b   1.000
_cell.length_c   1.000
_cell.angle_alpha   90.00
_cell.angle_beta   90.00
_cell.angle_gamma   90.00
#
_symmetry.space_group_name_H-M   'P 1'
#
loop_
_entity.id
_entity.type
_entity.pdbx_description
1 polymer ?
#
loop_
_entity_poly.entity_id
_entity_poly.type
_entity_poly.pdbx_seq_one_letter_code
_entity_poly.pdbx_strand_id
1 'polypeptide(L)'
;MPAERRSARGRSAVGRFPSVTFGFGEDTEEEKEEPKENNVKKGNACKEWLRKVCPCCCPKHDDVIDTEVTLVDGLGKEDGGNGERPVPDDKEIDEVLLKVKSIDLLKSKSGANRTEHHTHLYQSDNLIIRRGQSFEMWITLSRPFNPSSDELHLDLKTGPLAVVAKGTHVIIPLVAKLEGDRWEAAVVKQEVKKIKLLVNSPTTAVIGRYQLTVETNNQNGSASSTHDPANDIYILFNPWCQGKYGHLMVNLYFWNESIGYQVAKWWLHTSAYTCYGLNVNSPDDQGVLEGNWSGDYSNGTSPTVWSGSVEILEEYHKKNGTPVKYGQCWVFAGVVTTVLRCLGIPTRTVTNFSSAHDTDVSLTTDVYLDENLEPIEYLNVDSIWNFHVWNDCWMARKDLPPGNGGWQAVDATPQETSQGTYCCGPASLAAVRYGQVYLKHDTGFVFAEVNSDKIYWQKNADGTFTQIYSEKKIVGISISTKAVGSNERSDITHLYKHPEGSNEERIAVETACSFGSKAKAYSSPTAQDVSLEVTLDGDGPKMGKDAELMIKLKNSSSQQRSVSLHSQVSVMYYTGVHKATVRTDTTDIEVLPNEEKILEWALEYKDYKDKLMDQAALMLTVSGRVKETQQILATQFSFRLRTPDLIIKPLGKAVVGKKMSVEISFTNPLPQVLKAVIFHVEGLGLMTARKINYGDIGSHASVSLTEQFIPTLSGTRKLLASLDCKQVRQVHGVSDITVEEKSNAPL
;
A
#
# COMPACT_ATOMS: atom_id res chain seq x y z
N MET A 1 21.67 3.10 -58.50
CA MET A 1 20.22 2.90 -58.77
C MET A 1 19.86 1.47 -58.39
N PRO A 2 18.67 1.24 -57.81
CA PRO A 2 18.59 0.66 -56.48
C PRO A 2 17.91 -0.71 -56.43
N ALA A 3 18.18 -1.46 -55.36
CA ALA A 3 17.33 -2.54 -54.88
C ALA A 3 16.57 -2.08 -53.63
N GLU A 4 15.30 -2.45 -53.58
CA GLU A 4 14.22 -1.83 -52.81
C GLU A 4 14.20 -2.13 -51.30
N ARG A 5 13.52 -1.20 -50.61
CA ARG A 5 13.14 -1.16 -49.20
C ARG A 5 12.26 -2.34 -48.77
N ARG A 6 12.42 -2.81 -47.53
CA ARG A 6 11.30 -3.20 -46.66
C ARG A 6 11.44 -2.65 -45.24
N SER A 7 10.61 -1.64 -45.00
CA SER A 7 9.84 -1.25 -43.81
C SER A 7 10.27 -1.72 -42.42
N ALA A 8 10.37 -0.73 -41.54
CA ALA A 8 10.44 -0.79 -40.08
C ALA A 8 9.39 -1.71 -39.43
N ARG A 9 9.81 -2.39 -38.36
CA ARG A 9 8.93 -2.85 -37.27
C ARG A 9 9.23 -2.01 -36.02
N GLY A 10 8.14 -1.61 -35.38
CA GLY A 10 8.06 -0.45 -34.50
C GLY A 10 8.62 -0.62 -33.09
N ARG A 11 8.92 0.53 -32.50
CA ARG A 11 9.22 0.74 -31.09
C ARG A 11 7.92 0.63 -30.28
N SER A 12 7.73 -0.48 -29.59
CA SER A 12 6.81 -0.59 -28.45
C SER A 12 7.48 -1.46 -27.37
N ALA A 13 8.47 -0.89 -26.70
CA ALA A 13 9.09 -1.47 -25.51
C ALA A 13 9.61 -0.34 -24.63
N VAL A 14 8.70 0.41 -24.04
CA VAL A 14 8.98 1.21 -22.84
C VAL A 14 8.53 0.32 -21.68
N GLY A 15 9.48 -0.13 -20.86
CA GLY A 15 9.20 -1.02 -19.71
C GLY A 15 10.10 -2.25 -19.55
N ARG A 16 11.22 -2.36 -20.29
CA ARG A 16 12.29 -3.31 -19.94
C ARG A 16 13.59 -2.55 -19.75
N PHE A 17 13.99 -2.34 -18.51
CA PHE A 17 15.33 -1.89 -18.19
C PHE A 17 16.30 -3.09 -18.22
N PRO A 18 17.51 -2.97 -18.78
CA PRO A 18 18.46 -4.07 -18.84
C PRO A 18 19.02 -4.36 -17.44
N SER A 19 18.97 -5.61 -17.01
CA SER A 19 19.71 -6.10 -15.85
C SER A 19 21.21 -6.06 -16.15
N VAL A 20 21.97 -5.21 -15.46
CA VAL A 20 23.43 -5.26 -15.45
C VAL A 20 23.85 -6.37 -14.48
N THR A 21 24.33 -7.49 -15.02
CA THR A 21 25.02 -8.53 -14.25
C THR A 21 26.50 -8.19 -14.24
N PHE A 22 27.07 -7.92 -13.07
CA PHE A 22 28.51 -7.77 -12.91
C PHE A 22 29.18 -9.14 -12.92
N GLY A 23 30.07 -9.34 -13.90
CA GLY A 23 31.03 -10.43 -13.90
C GLY A 23 32.20 -10.10 -13.00
N PHE A 24 32.44 -10.94 -11.99
CA PHE A 24 33.74 -11.04 -11.34
C PHE A 24 34.44 -12.27 -11.90
N GLY A 25 35.56 -12.06 -12.59
CA GLY A 25 36.55 -13.08 -12.83
C GLY A 25 37.71 -12.86 -11.88
N GLU A 26 38.09 -13.89 -11.13
CA GLU A 26 39.44 -14.45 -11.18
C GLU A 26 39.44 -15.88 -10.61
N ASP A 27 40.32 -16.69 -11.16
CA ASP A 27 40.26 -18.14 -11.27
C ASP A 27 40.53 -18.90 -9.96
N THR A 28 39.92 -20.08 -9.83
CA THR A 28 40.62 -21.30 -9.35
C THR A 28 39.82 -22.53 -9.77
N GLU A 29 40.49 -23.43 -10.48
CA GLU A 29 39.98 -24.68 -11.04
C GLU A 29 39.65 -25.68 -9.93
N GLU A 30 38.42 -26.21 -9.88
CA GLU A 30 38.11 -27.52 -9.32
C GLU A 30 36.97 -28.19 -10.12
N GLU A 31 37.13 -29.50 -10.35
CA GLU A 31 36.48 -30.31 -11.38
C GLU A 31 34.94 -30.44 -11.23
N LYS A 32 34.25 -30.47 -12.37
CA LYS A 32 32.80 -30.72 -12.50
C LYS A 32 32.48 -32.21 -12.50
N GLU A 33 31.56 -32.64 -11.62
CA GLU A 33 30.65 -33.75 -11.88
C GLU A 33 29.22 -33.20 -12.10
N GLU A 34 28.61 -33.49 -13.25
CA GLU A 34 27.20 -33.21 -13.53
C GLU A 34 26.29 -34.32 -12.97
N PRO A 35 25.09 -33.95 -12.46
CA PRO A 35 23.93 -34.80 -12.68
C PRO A 35 22.71 -34.04 -13.23
N LYS A 36 22.33 -34.44 -14.45
CA LYS A 36 21.02 -34.53 -15.10
C LYS A 36 19.83 -33.77 -14.48
N GLU A 37 19.30 -32.83 -15.26
CA GLU A 37 17.99 -32.18 -15.08
C GLU A 37 16.84 -33.19 -15.04
N ASN A 38 16.06 -33.17 -13.95
CA ASN A 38 14.67 -33.63 -13.95
C ASN A 38 13.76 -32.40 -13.91
N ASN A 39 13.08 -32.17 -15.03
CA ASN A 39 12.09 -31.12 -15.23
C ASN A 39 10.83 -31.38 -14.39
N VAL A 40 10.78 -30.85 -13.16
CA VAL A 40 9.54 -30.69 -12.40
C VAL A 40 9.29 -29.20 -12.24
N LYS A 41 8.23 -28.69 -12.89
CA LYS A 41 7.71 -27.34 -12.67
C LYS A 41 7.34 -27.19 -11.19
N LYS A 42 8.23 -26.63 -10.38
CA LYS A 42 7.91 -26.14 -9.03
C LYS A 42 6.91 -25.00 -9.17
N GLY A 43 5.67 -25.26 -8.76
CA GLY A 43 4.70 -24.19 -8.55
C GLY A 43 5.18 -23.24 -7.45
N ASN A 44 5.06 -21.94 -7.71
CA ASN A 44 5.44 -20.87 -6.79
C ASN A 44 4.64 -20.95 -5.47
N ALA A 45 5.34 -20.88 -4.33
CA ALA A 45 4.78 -20.94 -2.98
C ALA A 45 3.75 -19.83 -2.67
N CYS A 46 3.85 -18.67 -3.34
CA CYS A 46 2.91 -17.53 -3.20
C CYS A 46 1.58 -17.75 -3.92
N LYS A 47 1.58 -18.43 -5.08
CA LYS A 47 0.36 -18.78 -5.84
C LYS A 47 -0.58 -19.67 -5.03
N GLU A 48 -0.01 -20.47 -4.14
CA GLU A 48 -0.79 -21.24 -3.18
C GLU A 48 -1.31 -20.38 -2.01
N TRP A 49 -0.61 -19.34 -1.58
CA TRP A 49 -0.99 -18.53 -0.41
C TRP A 49 -2.29 -17.74 -0.61
N LEU A 50 -2.48 -17.09 -1.77
CA LEU A 50 -3.75 -16.40 -2.09
C LEU A 50 -4.92 -17.38 -2.28
N ARG A 51 -4.67 -18.59 -2.79
CA ARG A 51 -5.65 -19.70 -2.83
C ARG A 51 -6.01 -20.24 -1.43
N LYS A 52 -5.16 -20.04 -0.42
CA LYS A 52 -5.31 -20.57 0.95
C LYS A 52 -6.23 -19.73 1.85
N VAL A 53 -6.62 -18.51 1.46
CA VAL A 53 -7.43 -17.60 2.30
C VAL A 53 -8.94 -17.63 1.99
N CYS A 54 -9.40 -18.01 0.78
CA CYS A 54 -10.81 -18.36 0.50
C CYS A 54 -10.94 -19.64 -0.35
N PRO A 55 -11.40 -20.78 0.21
CA PRO A 55 -11.68 -22.00 -0.56
C PRO A 55 -12.95 -21.93 -1.40
N CYS A 56 -13.70 -20.82 -1.32
CA CYS A 56 -14.99 -20.61 -2.00
C CYS A 56 -14.89 -20.57 -3.55
N CYS A 57 -13.69 -20.59 -4.13
CA CYS A 57 -13.45 -20.16 -5.50
C CYS A 57 -13.38 -21.25 -6.59
N CYS A 58 -13.65 -22.54 -6.33
CA CYS A 58 -13.80 -23.57 -7.39
C CYS A 58 -14.54 -24.83 -6.91
N PRO A 59 -15.58 -25.33 -7.60
CA PRO A 59 -16.04 -26.72 -7.50
C PRO A 59 -14.97 -27.63 -8.15
N LYS A 60 -14.63 -28.76 -7.52
CA LYS A 60 -13.77 -29.77 -8.17
C LYS A 60 -14.59 -30.51 -9.23
N HIS A 61 -13.99 -30.65 -10.40
CA HIS A 61 -14.42 -31.56 -11.46
C HIS A 61 -14.07 -33.00 -11.01
N ASP A 62 -15.04 -33.91 -11.09
CA ASP A 62 -14.83 -35.34 -10.87
C ASP A 62 -13.93 -35.88 -11.99
N ASP A 63 -12.80 -36.49 -11.62
CA ASP A 63 -12.04 -37.37 -12.50
C ASP A 63 -11.92 -38.74 -11.83
N VAL A 64 -12.68 -39.67 -12.42
CA VAL A 64 -12.62 -41.12 -12.23
C VAL A 64 -11.31 -41.64 -12.80
N ILE A 65 -10.46 -42.27 -11.99
CA ILE A 65 -9.47 -43.25 -12.49
C ILE A 65 -9.34 -44.42 -11.50
N ASP A 66 -9.37 -45.60 -12.12
CA ASP A 66 -9.43 -46.96 -11.64
C ASP A 66 -8.49 -47.35 -10.49
N THR A 67 -9.03 -48.20 -9.62
CA THR A 67 -8.28 -48.94 -8.60
C THR A 67 -7.85 -50.28 -9.21
N GLU A 68 -6.55 -50.44 -9.50
CA GLU A 68 -5.98 -51.75 -9.80
C GLU A 68 -5.77 -52.54 -8.50
N VAL A 69 -6.44 -53.69 -8.44
CA VAL A 69 -6.40 -54.69 -7.38
C VAL A 69 -5.17 -55.57 -7.59
N THR A 70 -4.27 -55.64 -6.60
CA THR A 70 -3.30 -56.73 -6.51
C THR A 70 -3.82 -57.84 -5.61
N LEU A 71 -4.14 -58.96 -6.25
CA LEU A 71 -4.46 -60.26 -5.69
C LEU A 71 -3.22 -60.88 -5.00
N VAL A 72 -3.40 -61.41 -3.80
CA VAL A 72 -2.56 -62.49 -3.26
C VAL A 72 -3.50 -63.55 -2.67
N ASP A 73 -3.53 -64.71 -3.33
CA ASP A 73 -4.27 -65.91 -2.95
C ASP A 73 -3.48 -66.82 -1.99
N GLY A 74 -4.24 -67.54 -1.13
CA GLY A 74 -3.86 -68.82 -0.49
C GLY A 74 -3.37 -68.69 0.96
N LEU A 75 -3.91 -69.38 1.97
CA LEU A 75 -4.47 -70.74 2.03
C LEU A 75 -5.49 -70.86 3.19
N GLY A 76 -6.53 -71.67 2.98
CA GLY A 76 -7.64 -71.85 3.93
C GLY A 76 -7.43 -72.90 5.03
N LYS A 77 -8.45 -72.96 5.90
CA LYS A 77 -8.94 -74.16 6.59
C LYS A 77 -10.35 -73.91 7.15
N GLU A 78 -11.26 -74.82 6.84
CA GLU A 78 -12.60 -74.98 7.41
C GLU A 78 -12.50 -75.46 8.87
N ASP A 79 -13.43 -75.05 9.76
CA ASP A 79 -14.58 -75.88 10.17
C ASP A 79 -15.46 -75.20 11.27
N GLY A 80 -16.75 -75.57 11.24
CA GLY A 80 -17.90 -75.39 12.15
C GLY A 80 -17.90 -74.48 13.41
N GLY A 81 -19.03 -73.77 13.59
CA GLY A 81 -19.50 -73.36 14.91
C GLY A 81 -20.58 -72.27 14.94
N ASN A 82 -21.86 -72.67 14.86
CA ASN A 82 -23.01 -71.83 15.19
C ASN A 82 -22.88 -71.25 16.62
N GLY A 83 -22.92 -69.93 16.73
CA GLY A 83 -23.01 -69.22 18.00
C GLY A 83 -23.39 -67.78 17.75
N GLU A 84 -24.69 -67.49 17.85
CA GLU A 84 -25.22 -66.13 17.94
C GLU A 84 -24.47 -65.39 19.06
N ARG A 85 -23.65 -64.40 18.69
CA ARG A 85 -23.24 -63.35 19.62
C ARG A 85 -24.32 -62.29 19.60
N PRO A 86 -24.72 -61.73 20.75
CA PRO A 86 -25.58 -60.56 20.73
C PRO A 86 -24.82 -59.45 20.00
N VAL A 87 -25.42 -58.92 18.93
CA VAL A 87 -25.05 -57.60 18.41
C VAL A 87 -25.39 -56.63 19.55
N PRO A 88 -24.42 -55.88 20.12
CA PRO A 88 -24.77 -54.83 21.07
C PRO A 88 -25.67 -53.84 20.33
N ASP A 89 -26.80 -53.51 20.92
CA ASP A 89 -27.73 -52.54 20.38
C ASP A 89 -26.96 -51.22 20.16
N ASP A 90 -26.78 -50.77 18.91
CA ASP A 90 -26.04 -49.53 18.55
C ASP A 90 -26.63 -48.27 19.23
N LYS A 91 -27.77 -48.40 19.91
CA LYS A 91 -28.43 -47.34 20.67
C LYS A 91 -27.89 -47.14 22.09
N GLU A 92 -27.26 -48.13 22.74
CA GLU A 92 -26.72 -47.98 24.10
C GLU A 92 -25.33 -47.31 24.12
N ILE A 93 -24.55 -47.45 23.06
CA ILE A 93 -23.21 -46.82 22.93
C ILE A 93 -23.33 -45.29 22.71
N ASP A 94 -24.46 -44.84 22.15
CA ASP A 94 -24.71 -43.44 21.82
C ASP A 94 -25.09 -42.55 23.02
N GLU A 95 -25.49 -43.13 24.15
CA GLU A 95 -25.79 -42.41 25.39
C GLU A 95 -24.58 -42.27 26.33
N VAL A 96 -23.55 -43.09 26.16
CA VAL A 96 -22.39 -43.15 27.06
C VAL A 96 -21.26 -42.19 26.64
N LEU A 97 -21.06 -42.01 25.33
CA LEU A 97 -20.09 -41.05 24.80
C LEU A 97 -20.59 -39.61 24.93
N LEU A 98 -19.70 -38.73 25.42
CA LEU A 98 -19.97 -37.30 25.36
C LEU A 98 -19.81 -36.87 23.90
N LYS A 99 -20.87 -36.32 23.29
CA LYS A 99 -20.83 -35.86 21.89
C LYS A 99 -21.26 -34.40 21.82
N VAL A 100 -20.63 -33.65 20.92
CA VAL A 100 -21.04 -32.27 20.62
C VAL A 100 -22.24 -32.29 19.67
N LYS A 101 -23.32 -31.62 20.07
CA LYS A 101 -24.56 -31.48 19.28
C LYS A 101 -24.62 -30.17 18.52
N SER A 102 -24.15 -29.07 19.09
CA SER A 102 -24.07 -27.77 18.41
C SER A 102 -23.04 -26.85 19.03
N ILE A 103 -22.54 -25.90 18.23
CA ILE A 103 -21.62 -24.86 18.64
C ILE A 103 -22.27 -23.50 18.33
N ASP A 104 -22.28 -22.60 19.31
CA ASP A 104 -22.70 -21.21 19.14
C ASP A 104 -21.57 -20.27 19.53
N LEU A 105 -20.99 -19.63 18.52
CA LEU A 105 -19.85 -18.72 18.64
C LEU A 105 -20.21 -17.30 19.08
N LEU A 106 -21.49 -17.02 19.39
CA LEU A 106 -21.96 -15.68 19.76
C LEU A 106 -21.55 -14.61 18.73
N LYS A 107 -21.61 -14.99 17.44
CA LYS A 107 -21.00 -14.29 16.30
C LYS A 107 -21.81 -13.14 15.71
N SER A 108 -22.90 -12.71 16.37
CA SER A 108 -23.72 -11.58 15.93
C SER A 108 -22.87 -10.30 15.81
N LYS A 109 -23.13 -9.47 14.78
CA LYS A 109 -22.47 -8.17 14.59
C LYS A 109 -22.70 -7.24 15.80
N SER A 110 -23.88 -7.29 16.41
CA SER A 110 -24.20 -6.53 17.63
C SER A 110 -23.87 -7.27 18.93
N GLY A 111 -23.33 -8.49 18.84
CA GLY A 111 -22.97 -9.31 20.00
C GLY A 111 -21.60 -8.93 20.58
N ALA A 112 -21.43 -9.24 21.87
CA ALA A 112 -20.26 -8.88 22.67
C ALA A 112 -18.93 -9.25 22.00
N ASN A 113 -18.81 -10.49 21.48
CA ASN A 113 -17.59 -10.93 20.80
C ASN A 113 -17.17 -9.99 19.66
N ARG A 114 -18.09 -9.53 18.81
CA ARG A 114 -17.73 -8.68 17.66
C ARG A 114 -17.60 -7.21 18.01
N THR A 115 -18.34 -6.74 19.00
CA THR A 115 -18.24 -5.36 19.49
C THR A 115 -16.93 -5.15 20.25
N GLU A 116 -16.59 -6.04 21.19
CA GLU A 116 -15.39 -5.93 22.04
C GLU A 116 -14.09 -6.20 21.27
N HIS A 117 -14.12 -7.07 20.25
CA HIS A 117 -12.99 -7.25 19.35
C HIS A 117 -12.92 -6.20 18.23
N HIS A 118 -13.84 -5.23 18.17
CA HIS A 118 -13.85 -4.19 17.15
C HIS A 118 -13.89 -4.77 15.71
N THR A 119 -14.75 -5.75 15.48
CA THR A 119 -14.95 -6.45 14.19
C THR A 119 -16.40 -6.44 13.72
N HIS A 120 -17.30 -5.75 14.42
CA HIS A 120 -18.73 -5.64 14.09
C HIS A 120 -19.01 -4.98 12.72
N LEU A 121 -18.09 -4.15 12.20
CA LEU A 121 -18.23 -3.46 10.92
C LEU A 121 -17.95 -4.34 9.68
N TYR A 122 -17.33 -5.51 9.85
CA TYR A 122 -17.10 -6.44 8.74
C TYR A 122 -18.43 -7.04 8.28
N GLN A 123 -18.69 -6.97 6.96
CA GLN A 123 -19.89 -7.54 6.36
C GLN A 123 -19.71 -9.05 6.11
N SER A 124 -19.73 -9.83 7.19
CA SER A 124 -19.63 -11.28 7.22
C SER A 124 -20.48 -11.82 8.37
N ASP A 125 -21.00 -13.04 8.24
CA ASP A 125 -21.76 -13.74 9.29
C ASP A 125 -20.90 -14.68 10.15
N ASN A 126 -19.63 -14.86 9.76
CA ASN A 126 -18.67 -15.65 10.54
C ASN A 126 -18.19 -14.89 11.78
N LEU A 127 -17.66 -15.64 12.75
CA LEU A 127 -16.97 -15.03 13.90
C LEU A 127 -15.64 -14.44 13.43
N ILE A 128 -15.43 -13.16 13.69
CA ILE A 128 -14.17 -12.47 13.43
C ILE A 128 -13.70 -11.87 14.74
N ILE A 129 -12.52 -12.26 15.19
CA ILE A 129 -11.90 -11.84 16.45
C ILE A 129 -10.47 -11.37 16.19
N ARG A 130 -9.84 -10.84 17.23
CA ARG A 130 -8.45 -10.37 17.20
C ARG A 130 -7.65 -11.13 18.23
N ARG A 131 -6.45 -11.59 17.85
CA ARG A 131 -5.56 -12.40 18.70
C ARG A 131 -5.22 -11.70 20.03
N GLY A 132 -4.89 -12.45 21.07
CA GLY A 132 -4.50 -11.89 22.38
C GLY A 132 -5.68 -11.40 23.23
N GLN A 133 -6.92 -11.51 22.74
CA GLN A 133 -8.13 -11.16 23.48
C GLN A 133 -9.04 -12.39 23.52
N SER A 134 -9.68 -12.61 24.67
CA SER A 134 -10.56 -13.75 24.88
C SER A 134 -11.95 -13.52 24.28
N PHE A 135 -12.60 -14.60 23.85
CA PHE A 135 -13.97 -14.58 23.33
C PHE A 135 -14.79 -15.70 23.96
N GLU A 136 -16.11 -15.57 23.92
CA GLU A 136 -17.03 -16.54 24.52
C GLU A 136 -17.71 -17.43 23.47
N MET A 137 -18.03 -18.67 23.84
CA MET A 137 -18.83 -19.57 23.00
C MET A 137 -19.65 -20.54 23.86
N TRP A 138 -20.73 -21.08 23.28
CA TRP A 138 -21.53 -22.15 23.85
C TRP A 138 -21.31 -23.46 23.09
N ILE A 139 -21.24 -24.56 23.84
CA ILE A 139 -21.26 -25.91 23.29
C ILE A 139 -22.44 -26.65 23.89
N THR A 140 -23.29 -27.20 23.04
CA THR A 140 -24.37 -28.12 23.43
C THR A 140 -23.88 -29.55 23.31
N LEU A 141 -24.05 -30.34 24.36
CA LEU A 141 -23.54 -31.71 24.49
C LEU A 141 -24.70 -32.73 24.51
N SER A 142 -24.40 -34.01 24.25
CA SER A 142 -25.39 -35.12 24.34
C SER A 142 -25.95 -35.30 25.75
N ARG A 143 -25.09 -35.10 26.76
CA ARG A 143 -25.37 -35.23 28.20
C ARG A 143 -24.64 -34.13 29.00
N PRO A 144 -24.95 -33.94 30.31
CA PRO A 144 -24.20 -33.02 31.16
C PRO A 144 -22.70 -33.31 31.15
N PHE A 145 -21.89 -32.25 31.13
CA PHE A 145 -20.43 -32.32 31.23
C PHE A 145 -20.01 -32.66 32.66
N ASN A 146 -19.16 -33.68 32.83
CA ASN A 146 -18.58 -34.03 34.12
C ASN A 146 -17.06 -33.77 34.11
N PRO A 147 -16.57 -32.71 34.78
CA PRO A 147 -15.16 -32.35 34.79
C PRO A 147 -14.21 -33.41 35.37
N SER A 148 -14.72 -34.40 36.12
CA SER A 148 -13.89 -35.46 36.72
C SER A 148 -13.69 -36.67 35.81
N SER A 149 -14.55 -36.86 34.80
CA SER A 149 -14.53 -38.04 33.91
C SER A 149 -14.46 -37.71 32.43
N ASP A 150 -14.78 -36.48 32.06
CA ASP A 150 -14.83 -36.02 30.68
C ASP A 150 -13.70 -35.05 30.38
N GLU A 151 -12.96 -35.33 29.32
CA GLU A 151 -11.99 -34.43 28.72
C GLU A 151 -12.59 -33.79 27.48
N LEU A 152 -12.35 -32.50 27.27
CA LEU A 152 -12.75 -31.76 26.09
C LEU A 152 -11.64 -30.79 25.70
N HIS A 153 -11.36 -30.70 24.41
CA HIS A 153 -10.48 -29.66 23.87
C HIS A 153 -11.02 -29.14 22.53
N LEU A 154 -10.66 -27.90 22.20
CA LEU A 154 -10.95 -27.32 20.88
C LEU A 154 -9.76 -27.58 19.96
N ASP A 155 -10.02 -27.99 18.74
CA ASP A 155 -9.02 -28.16 17.69
C ASP A 155 -9.26 -27.09 16.62
N LEU A 156 -8.26 -26.21 16.45
CA LEU A 156 -8.25 -25.16 15.45
C LEU A 156 -7.18 -25.43 14.39
N LYS A 157 -7.59 -25.49 13.12
CA LYS A 157 -6.68 -25.70 11.98
C LYS A 157 -6.75 -24.55 10.99
N THR A 158 -5.60 -24.02 10.58
CA THR A 158 -5.48 -22.98 9.54
C THR A 158 -4.51 -23.42 8.44
N GLY A 159 -4.88 -23.11 7.20
CA GLY A 159 -4.15 -23.55 6.01
C GLY A 159 -4.38 -25.03 5.66
N PRO A 160 -3.84 -25.49 4.51
CA PRO A 160 -4.11 -26.83 3.98
C PRO A 160 -3.26 -27.92 4.64
N LEU A 161 -2.15 -27.54 5.29
CA LEU A 161 -1.24 -28.44 6.00
C LEU A 161 -0.98 -27.88 7.39
N ALA A 162 -1.96 -28.09 8.28
CA ALA A 162 -1.93 -27.62 9.65
C ALA A 162 -0.95 -28.46 10.48
N VAL A 163 0.00 -27.80 11.16
CA VAL A 163 1.07 -28.44 11.95
C VAL A 163 1.23 -27.71 13.29
N VAL A 164 1.26 -28.48 14.39
CA VAL A 164 1.37 -27.96 15.77
C VAL A 164 2.65 -27.14 15.97
N ALA A 165 3.80 -27.66 15.54
CA ALA A 165 5.09 -26.97 15.67
C ALA A 165 5.16 -25.62 14.93
N LYS A 166 4.27 -25.38 13.96
CA LYS A 166 4.17 -24.11 13.21
C LYS A 166 3.03 -23.21 13.72
N GLY A 167 2.29 -23.62 14.76
CA GLY A 167 1.13 -22.89 15.28
C GLY A 167 -0.07 -22.83 14.32
N THR A 168 -0.11 -23.71 13.31
CA THR A 168 -1.20 -23.77 12.31
C THR A 168 -2.23 -24.86 12.61
N HIS A 169 -1.88 -25.82 13.47
CA HIS A 169 -2.80 -26.69 14.20
C HIS A 169 -2.67 -26.37 15.67
N VAL A 170 -3.76 -25.97 16.32
CA VAL A 170 -3.80 -25.52 17.70
C VAL A 170 -4.80 -26.37 18.46
N ILE A 171 -4.31 -27.01 19.53
CA ILE A 171 -5.11 -27.78 20.47
C ILE A 171 -5.30 -26.91 21.71
N ILE A 172 -6.54 -26.55 22.01
CA ILE A 172 -6.92 -25.67 23.11
C ILE A 172 -7.51 -26.52 24.24
N PRO A 173 -6.74 -26.82 25.30
CA PRO A 173 -7.22 -27.61 26.42
C PRO A 173 -8.21 -26.82 27.29
N LEU A 174 -9.11 -27.54 27.98
CA LEU A 174 -9.87 -26.98 29.09
C LEU A 174 -9.00 -26.89 30.36
N VAL A 175 -8.99 -25.71 30.98
CA VAL A 175 -8.28 -25.42 32.22
C VAL A 175 -9.21 -24.79 33.26
N ALA A 176 -8.86 -24.92 34.54
CA ALA A 176 -9.66 -24.35 35.63
C ALA A 176 -9.62 -22.81 35.66
N LYS A 177 -8.48 -22.22 35.29
CA LYS A 177 -8.27 -20.77 35.24
C LYS A 177 -7.36 -20.46 34.07
N LEU A 178 -7.75 -19.46 33.28
CA LEU A 178 -6.96 -18.99 32.14
C LEU A 178 -5.70 -18.27 32.62
N GLU A 179 -4.56 -18.61 32.02
CA GLU A 179 -3.35 -17.80 32.05
C GLU A 179 -3.31 -16.88 30.83
N GLY A 180 -2.69 -15.70 31.00
CA GLY A 180 -2.55 -14.73 29.90
C GLY A 180 -1.58 -15.23 28.83
N ASP A 181 -1.84 -14.85 27.57
CA ASP A 181 -0.98 -15.11 26.40
C ASP A 181 -0.79 -16.60 26.05
N ARG A 182 -1.83 -17.42 26.22
CA ARG A 182 -1.85 -18.86 25.87
C ARG A 182 -3.17 -19.27 25.20
N TRP A 183 -3.10 -20.36 24.46
CA TRP A 183 -4.28 -21.05 23.94
C TRP A 183 -4.85 -21.94 25.03
N GLU A 184 -5.90 -21.46 25.70
CA GLU A 184 -6.58 -22.16 26.79
C GLU A 184 -8.07 -21.81 26.76
N ALA A 185 -8.92 -22.73 27.22
CA ALA A 185 -10.35 -22.47 27.38
C ALA A 185 -10.78 -22.82 28.82
N ALA A 186 -11.71 -22.05 29.38
CA ALA A 186 -12.24 -22.31 30.72
C ALA A 186 -13.76 -22.33 30.69
N VAL A 187 -14.36 -23.25 31.44
CA VAL A 187 -15.83 -23.31 31.61
C VAL A 187 -16.23 -22.19 32.57
N VAL A 188 -16.95 -21.18 32.05
CA VAL A 188 -17.41 -20.03 32.83
C VAL A 188 -18.86 -20.16 33.28
N LYS A 189 -19.63 -21.02 32.61
CA LYS A 189 -21.01 -21.35 32.99
C LYS A 189 -21.35 -22.76 32.52
N GLN A 190 -22.05 -23.53 33.34
CA GLN A 190 -22.59 -24.83 32.97
C GLN A 190 -24.10 -24.87 33.22
N GLU A 191 -24.84 -25.27 32.20
CA GLU A 191 -26.25 -25.60 32.22
C GLU A 191 -26.41 -27.12 31.98
N VAL A 192 -27.64 -27.65 32.03
CA VAL A 192 -27.88 -29.11 32.04
C VAL A 192 -27.11 -29.86 30.94
N LYS A 193 -27.19 -29.43 29.68
CA LYS A 193 -26.46 -30.03 28.55
C LYS A 193 -25.64 -29.00 27.77
N LYS A 194 -25.37 -27.84 28.35
CA LYS A 194 -24.68 -26.74 27.68
C LYS A 194 -23.56 -26.21 28.56
N ILE A 195 -22.40 -25.97 27.98
CA ILE A 195 -21.28 -25.30 28.64
C ILE A 195 -20.94 -24.02 27.90
N LYS A 196 -20.70 -22.95 28.64
CA LYS A 196 -20.16 -21.69 28.13
C LYS A 196 -18.67 -21.69 28.38
N LEU A 197 -17.91 -21.51 27.32
CA LEU A 197 -16.45 -21.41 27.36
C LEU A 197 -16.04 -19.96 27.18
N LEU A 198 -15.02 -19.56 27.94
CA LEU A 198 -14.19 -18.40 27.66
C LEU A 198 -12.88 -18.92 27.08
N VAL A 199 -12.56 -18.53 25.84
CA VAL A 199 -11.43 -19.04 25.08
C VAL A 199 -10.39 -17.93 24.93
N ASN A 200 -9.16 -18.21 25.32
CA ASN A 200 -8.02 -17.31 25.21
C ASN A 200 -7.15 -17.65 23.99
N SER A 201 -6.51 -16.63 23.41
CA SER A 201 -5.51 -16.80 22.35
C SER A 201 -4.24 -16.02 22.71
N PRO A 202 -3.04 -16.50 22.32
CA PRO A 202 -1.81 -15.74 22.49
C PRO A 202 -1.76 -14.56 21.54
N THR A 203 -1.05 -13.50 21.94
CA THR A 203 -0.76 -12.30 21.15
C THR A 203 0.06 -12.59 19.88
N THR A 204 0.69 -13.75 19.80
CA THR A 204 1.49 -14.24 18.68
C THR A 204 0.74 -15.22 17.78
N ALA A 205 -0.55 -15.49 18.03
CA ALA A 205 -1.34 -16.40 17.20
C ALA A 205 -1.26 -16.01 15.72
N VAL A 206 -1.21 -17.04 14.87
CA VAL A 206 -1.25 -16.89 13.41
C VAL A 206 -2.60 -16.26 13.04
N ILE A 207 -2.59 -15.30 12.11
CA ILE A 207 -3.82 -14.71 11.60
C ILE A 207 -4.39 -15.53 10.44
N GLY A 208 -5.69 -15.44 10.21
CA GLY A 208 -6.35 -16.11 9.10
C GLY A 208 -7.65 -16.81 9.51
N ARG A 209 -8.15 -17.65 8.60
CA ARG A 209 -9.36 -18.45 8.79
C ARG A 209 -9.01 -19.79 9.42
N TYR A 210 -9.58 -20.06 10.59
CA TYR A 210 -9.44 -21.31 11.32
C TYR A 210 -10.71 -22.15 11.20
N GLN A 211 -10.52 -23.42 10.85
CA GLN A 211 -11.54 -24.46 10.99
C GLN A 211 -11.60 -24.88 12.46
N LEU A 212 -12.80 -24.92 13.02
CA LEU A 212 -13.05 -25.37 14.38
C LEU A 212 -13.67 -26.76 14.39
N THR A 213 -13.06 -27.65 15.18
CA THR A 213 -13.65 -28.91 15.64
C THR A 213 -13.47 -29.03 17.15
N VAL A 214 -14.30 -29.85 17.79
CA VAL A 214 -14.25 -30.11 19.23
C VAL A 214 -14.09 -31.59 19.42
N GLU A 215 -13.07 -31.97 20.18
CA GLU A 215 -12.82 -33.36 20.55
C GLU A 215 -13.18 -33.56 22.02
N THR A 216 -13.84 -34.68 22.28
CA THR A 216 -14.26 -35.12 23.60
C THR A 216 -13.74 -36.52 23.84
N ASN A 217 -13.24 -36.78 25.03
CA ASN A 217 -12.70 -38.08 25.42
C ASN A 217 -13.22 -38.46 26.81
N ASN A 218 -13.53 -39.73 27.00
CA ASN A 218 -13.87 -40.29 28.30
C ASN A 218 -13.40 -41.75 28.38
N GLN A 219 -13.65 -42.41 29.51
CA GLN A 219 -13.26 -43.82 29.73
C GLN A 219 -13.84 -44.80 28.69
N ASN A 220 -14.92 -44.41 28.00
CA ASN A 220 -15.65 -45.24 27.04
C ASN A 220 -15.25 -44.93 25.58
N GLY A 221 -14.40 -43.93 25.34
CA GLY A 221 -13.86 -43.61 24.02
C GLY A 221 -13.83 -42.10 23.72
N SER A 222 -13.36 -41.78 22.52
CA SER A 222 -13.31 -40.41 22.00
C SER A 222 -14.35 -40.17 20.92
N ALA A 223 -14.81 -38.92 20.82
CA ALA A 223 -15.68 -38.44 19.77
C ALA A 223 -15.19 -37.08 19.29
N SER A 224 -15.30 -36.81 17.98
CA SER A 224 -14.96 -35.53 17.37
C SER A 224 -16.18 -34.96 16.66
N SER A 225 -16.41 -33.66 16.82
CA SER A 225 -17.45 -32.96 16.07
C SER A 225 -17.10 -32.90 14.59
N THR A 226 -18.08 -33.06 13.71
CA THR A 226 -17.90 -32.76 12.28
C THR A 226 -17.58 -31.28 12.07
N HIS A 227 -16.64 -30.99 11.17
CA HIS A 227 -16.34 -29.61 10.77
C HIS A 227 -17.57 -28.98 10.08
N ASP A 228 -17.95 -27.80 10.57
CA ASP A 228 -18.99 -26.96 9.99
C ASP A 228 -18.37 -25.62 9.57
N PRO A 229 -18.32 -25.28 8.27
CA PRO A 229 -17.79 -24.00 7.79
C PRO A 229 -18.45 -22.77 8.41
N ALA A 230 -19.70 -22.87 8.88
CA ALA A 230 -20.36 -21.76 9.57
C ALA A 230 -19.71 -21.45 10.93
N ASN A 231 -18.94 -22.39 11.48
CA ASN A 231 -18.20 -22.24 12.73
C ASN A 231 -16.72 -21.91 12.52
N ASP A 232 -16.33 -21.56 11.29
CA ASP A 232 -14.98 -21.04 11.04
C ASP A 232 -14.77 -19.71 11.77
N ILE A 233 -13.57 -19.54 12.34
CA ILE A 233 -13.17 -18.37 13.11
C ILE A 233 -12.09 -17.62 12.35
N TYR A 234 -12.30 -16.33 12.10
CA TYR A 234 -11.28 -15.46 11.53
C TYR A 234 -10.53 -14.74 12.65
N ILE A 235 -9.22 -14.91 12.70
CA ILE A 235 -8.36 -14.27 13.69
C ILE A 235 -7.52 -13.21 12.99
N LEU A 236 -7.64 -11.97 13.46
CA LEU A 236 -6.94 -10.80 12.93
C LEU A 236 -5.86 -10.30 13.89
N PHE A 237 -5.04 -9.35 13.42
CA PHE A 237 -4.18 -8.57 14.30
C PHE A 237 -5.01 -7.74 15.28
N ASN A 238 -4.46 -7.56 16.48
CA ASN A 238 -5.11 -6.85 17.56
C ASN A 238 -4.31 -5.62 17.97
N PRO A 239 -4.67 -4.41 17.53
CA PRO A 239 -4.02 -3.22 18.01
C PRO A 239 -4.42 -2.85 19.46
N TRP A 240 -5.52 -3.37 20.01
CA TRP A 240 -6.02 -2.99 21.34
C TRP A 240 -5.47 -3.82 22.51
N CYS A 241 -4.80 -4.94 22.25
CA CYS A 241 -4.28 -5.79 23.32
C CYS A 241 -3.05 -5.14 24.01
N GLN A 242 -2.75 -5.45 25.27
CA GLN A 242 -1.51 -4.99 25.92
C GLN A 242 -0.52 -6.15 26.01
N GLY A 243 0.61 -6.06 25.30
CA GLY A 243 1.70 -7.03 25.46
C GLY A 243 2.46 -6.81 26.78
N LYS A 244 3.13 -7.85 27.30
CA LYS A 244 3.93 -7.85 28.56
C LYS A 244 5.10 -6.84 28.63
N TYR A 245 5.32 -5.98 27.64
CA TYR A 245 6.44 -5.05 27.59
C TYR A 245 5.97 -3.60 27.35
N GLY A 246 5.80 -2.84 28.43
CA GLY A 246 6.02 -1.39 28.53
C GLY A 246 5.23 -0.46 27.61
N HIS A 247 4.37 0.36 28.22
CA HIS A 247 3.58 1.42 27.61
C HIS A 247 4.40 2.46 26.83
N LEU A 248 3.90 2.83 25.64
CA LEU A 248 3.95 4.20 25.14
C LEU A 248 2.67 4.42 24.31
N MET A 249 1.84 5.38 24.75
CA MET A 249 0.54 5.64 24.16
C MET A 249 0.68 6.21 22.75
N VAL A 250 0.10 5.54 21.75
CA VAL A 250 -0.39 6.21 20.55
C VAL A 250 -1.89 5.98 20.49
N ASN A 251 -2.66 7.07 20.45
CA ASN A 251 -4.12 6.99 20.32
C ASN A 251 -4.48 6.39 18.95
N LEU A 252 -5.14 5.23 18.96
CA LEU A 252 -5.73 4.65 17.76
C LEU A 252 -7.08 5.31 17.48
N TYR A 253 -7.06 6.49 16.87
CA TYR A 253 -8.22 7.07 16.19
C TYR A 253 -8.24 6.70 14.69
N PHE A 254 -7.38 5.76 14.27
CA PHE A 254 -7.16 5.39 12.86
C PHE A 254 -8.22 4.45 12.26
N TRP A 255 -9.25 4.09 13.04
CA TRP A 255 -10.34 3.18 12.66
C TRP A 255 -11.71 3.79 13.01
N ASN A 256 -12.10 4.85 12.29
CA ASN A 256 -13.40 5.52 12.35
C ASN A 256 -13.70 6.38 13.61
N GLU A 257 -14.49 7.43 13.38
CA GLU A 257 -14.70 8.64 14.20
C GLU A 257 -15.54 8.45 15.48
N SER A 258 -15.34 7.41 16.29
CA SER A 258 -15.95 7.34 17.63
C SER A 258 -15.49 6.09 18.37
N ILE A 259 -14.44 6.22 19.18
CA ILE A 259 -14.22 5.56 20.48
C ILE A 259 -12.75 5.75 20.83
N GLY A 260 -12.51 6.27 22.04
CA GLY A 260 -11.18 6.64 22.53
C GLY A 260 -10.35 5.49 23.12
N TYR A 261 -9.05 5.78 23.18
CA TYR A 261 -7.98 5.23 24.04
C TYR A 261 -7.04 4.10 23.52
N GLN A 262 -5.77 4.50 23.42
CA GLN A 262 -4.46 3.86 23.70
C GLN A 262 -4.06 2.48 23.12
N VAL A 263 -2.91 2.45 22.43
CA VAL A 263 -2.30 1.24 21.82
C VAL A 263 -0.78 1.11 22.03
N ALA A 264 -0.31 -0.14 22.16
CA ALA A 264 1.08 -0.60 22.31
C ALA A 264 1.65 -1.34 21.06
N LYS A 265 2.92 -1.80 21.12
CA LYS A 265 3.75 -2.38 20.03
C LYS A 265 3.44 -3.86 19.72
N TRP A 266 3.54 -4.27 18.44
CA TRP A 266 3.17 -5.64 17.96
C TRP A 266 4.22 -6.34 17.09
N TRP A 267 4.23 -7.67 17.17
CA TRP A 267 5.12 -8.54 16.37
C TRP A 267 4.55 -8.95 15.02
N LEU A 268 5.42 -8.88 14.02
CA LEU A 268 5.39 -9.72 12.83
C LEU A 268 6.78 -10.36 12.65
N HIS A 269 6.84 -11.60 12.15
CA HIS A 269 8.03 -12.01 11.40
C HIS A 269 8.07 -11.15 10.14
N THR A 270 9.19 -10.48 9.89
CA THR A 270 9.45 -9.63 8.71
C THR A 270 8.98 -10.29 7.40
N SER A 271 9.06 -11.62 7.31
CA SER A 271 8.63 -12.45 6.18
C SER A 271 7.16 -12.28 5.75
N ALA A 272 6.25 -11.95 6.67
CA ALA A 272 4.83 -11.81 6.31
C ALA A 272 4.51 -10.43 5.70
N TYR A 273 5.24 -9.35 6.03
CA TYR A 273 5.05 -8.04 5.37
C TYR A 273 5.65 -8.01 3.98
N THR A 274 6.80 -8.67 3.78
CA THR A 274 7.33 -8.89 2.44
C THR A 274 6.19 -9.47 1.60
N CYS A 275 5.50 -10.52 2.04
CA CYS A 275 4.36 -11.09 1.30
C CYS A 275 3.15 -10.16 1.05
N TYR A 276 2.87 -9.15 1.90
CA TYR A 276 1.69 -8.26 1.72
C TYR A 276 1.99 -7.03 0.84
N GLY A 277 3.18 -6.44 0.94
CA GLY A 277 3.65 -5.42 -0.02
C GLY A 277 3.93 -6.01 -1.40
N LEU A 278 4.47 -7.23 -1.43
CA LEU A 278 4.80 -7.99 -2.65
C LEU A 278 3.60 -8.35 -3.54
N ASN A 279 2.42 -8.55 -2.96
CA ASN A 279 1.27 -9.07 -3.72
C ASN A 279 0.30 -7.98 -4.22
N VAL A 280 0.64 -6.70 -4.05
CA VAL A 280 -0.19 -5.61 -4.56
C VAL A 280 0.23 -5.21 -5.99
N ASN A 281 1.52 -5.29 -6.33
CA ASN A 281 1.99 -5.10 -7.70
C ASN A 281 2.11 -6.44 -8.46
N SER A 282 2.01 -6.39 -9.79
CA SER A 282 1.95 -7.57 -10.65
C SER A 282 3.26 -8.11 -11.27
N PRO A 283 4.39 -7.36 -11.39
CA PRO A 283 5.57 -7.81 -12.13
C PRO A 283 6.08 -9.22 -11.81
N ASP A 284 6.10 -9.61 -10.54
CA ASP A 284 6.73 -10.88 -10.11
C ASP A 284 5.70 -12.01 -9.95
N ASP A 285 4.61 -11.77 -9.22
CA ASP A 285 3.72 -12.81 -8.71
C ASP A 285 2.25 -12.71 -9.21
N GLN A 286 1.97 -11.91 -10.24
CA GLN A 286 0.59 -11.59 -10.65
C GLN A 286 -0.24 -10.99 -9.51
N GLY A 287 0.34 -10.10 -8.71
CA GLY A 287 -0.37 -9.38 -7.64
C GLY A 287 -1.56 -8.53 -8.13
N VAL A 288 -2.23 -7.89 -7.18
CA VAL A 288 -3.56 -7.29 -7.35
C VAL A 288 -3.66 -6.33 -8.55
N LEU A 289 -2.62 -5.53 -8.79
CA LEU A 289 -2.70 -4.38 -9.69
C LEU A 289 -1.47 -4.28 -10.61
N GLU A 290 -1.71 -3.99 -11.89
CA GLU A 290 -0.67 -3.77 -12.89
C GLU A 290 -0.37 -2.27 -13.05
N GLY A 291 0.90 -1.89 -12.98
CA GLY A 291 1.34 -0.50 -13.11
C GLY A 291 1.41 -0.02 -14.56
N ASN A 292 1.03 1.22 -14.84
CA ASN A 292 1.21 1.83 -16.16
C ASN A 292 1.40 3.36 -16.06
N TRP A 293 2.49 3.85 -16.67
CA TRP A 293 2.88 5.26 -16.71
C TRP A 293 2.96 5.84 -18.12
N SER A 294 2.55 5.08 -19.15
CA SER A 294 2.65 5.52 -20.55
C SER A 294 1.68 6.64 -20.95
N GLY A 295 0.64 6.88 -20.13
CA GLY A 295 -0.49 7.75 -20.45
C GLY A 295 -1.52 7.15 -21.42
N ASP A 296 -1.24 5.99 -22.02
CA ASP A 296 -2.22 5.18 -22.75
C ASP A 296 -2.76 4.07 -21.84
N TYR A 297 -4.05 4.17 -21.54
CA TYR A 297 -4.79 3.25 -20.68
C TYR A 297 -5.89 2.50 -21.42
N SER A 298 -5.87 2.48 -22.75
CA SER A 298 -6.93 1.89 -23.60
C SER A 298 -7.29 0.44 -23.25
N ASN A 299 -6.36 -0.33 -22.69
CA ASN A 299 -6.56 -1.73 -22.28
C ASN A 299 -7.01 -1.92 -20.81
N GLY A 300 -7.36 -0.85 -20.10
CA GLY A 300 -7.76 -0.90 -18.69
C GLY A 300 -8.41 0.38 -18.19
N THR A 301 -8.43 0.55 -16.88
CA THR A 301 -8.91 1.77 -16.21
C THR A 301 -7.73 2.70 -15.98
N SER A 302 -7.87 3.99 -16.30
CA SER A 302 -6.83 4.98 -16.00
C SER A 302 -6.64 5.11 -14.47
N PRO A 303 -5.40 5.18 -13.96
CA PRO A 303 -5.11 5.29 -12.53
C PRO A 303 -5.80 6.48 -11.83
N THR A 304 -6.15 7.53 -12.58
CA THR A 304 -6.82 8.73 -12.05
C THR A 304 -8.33 8.58 -11.88
N VAL A 305 -8.94 7.49 -12.35
CA VAL A 305 -10.39 7.25 -12.22
C VAL A 305 -10.73 6.66 -10.87
N TRP A 306 -9.84 5.82 -10.31
CA TRP A 306 -10.10 5.09 -9.07
C TRP A 306 -10.42 6.04 -7.90
N SER A 307 -11.60 5.85 -7.32
CA SER A 307 -12.08 6.55 -6.11
C SER A 307 -11.81 5.77 -4.82
N GLY A 308 -11.56 4.46 -4.93
CA GLY A 308 -11.32 3.59 -3.79
C GLY A 308 -10.85 2.19 -4.17
N SER A 309 -10.44 1.41 -3.17
CA SER A 309 -9.79 0.11 -3.35
C SER A 309 -10.77 -1.07 -3.50
N VAL A 310 -12.06 -0.87 -3.20
CA VAL A 310 -13.05 -1.95 -3.19
C VAL A 310 -13.29 -2.51 -4.59
N GLU A 311 -13.51 -1.65 -5.59
CA GLU A 311 -13.72 -2.07 -6.99
C GLU A 311 -12.51 -2.89 -7.49
N ILE A 312 -11.29 -2.45 -7.19
CA ILE A 312 -10.03 -3.12 -7.57
C ILE A 312 -9.97 -4.52 -6.95
N LEU A 313 -10.15 -4.63 -5.63
CA LEU A 313 -10.06 -5.91 -4.91
C LEU A 313 -11.17 -6.89 -5.34
N GLU A 314 -12.39 -6.39 -5.55
CA GLU A 314 -13.48 -7.21 -6.06
C GLU A 314 -13.23 -7.70 -7.48
N GLU A 315 -12.71 -6.85 -8.36
CA GLU A 315 -12.39 -7.23 -9.74
C GLU A 315 -11.29 -8.29 -9.78
N TYR A 316 -10.22 -8.10 -9.00
CA TYR A 316 -9.14 -9.08 -8.84
C TYR A 316 -9.69 -10.44 -8.38
N HIS A 317 -10.58 -10.42 -7.38
CA HIS A 317 -11.22 -11.63 -6.87
C HIS A 317 -12.14 -12.30 -7.92
N LYS A 318 -13.00 -11.53 -8.60
CA LYS A 318 -13.91 -12.02 -9.66
C LYS A 318 -13.14 -12.61 -10.84
N LYS A 319 -11.95 -12.09 -11.14
CA LYS A 319 -11.06 -12.58 -12.20
C LYS A 319 -10.10 -13.67 -11.73
N ASN A 320 -10.39 -14.33 -10.61
CA ASN A 320 -9.63 -15.46 -10.07
C ASN A 320 -8.14 -15.15 -9.85
N GLY A 321 -7.83 -13.95 -9.37
CA GLY A 321 -6.46 -13.49 -9.10
C GLY A 321 -5.71 -12.99 -10.33
N THR A 322 -6.41 -12.55 -11.38
CA THR A 322 -5.79 -11.87 -12.52
C THR A 322 -5.58 -10.38 -12.18
N PRO A 323 -4.39 -9.80 -12.39
CA PRO A 323 -4.10 -8.39 -12.09
C PRO A 323 -5.10 -7.43 -12.73
N VAL A 324 -5.52 -6.42 -11.95
CA VAL A 324 -6.39 -5.34 -12.41
C VAL A 324 -5.54 -4.26 -13.09
N LYS A 325 -6.06 -3.66 -14.16
CA LYS A 325 -5.38 -2.64 -14.95
C LYS A 325 -6.10 -1.29 -14.80
N TYR A 326 -5.46 -0.17 -14.47
CA TYR A 326 -4.05 0.04 -14.12
C TYR A 326 -3.88 0.84 -12.82
N GLY A 327 -2.69 0.75 -12.21
CA GLY A 327 -2.31 1.46 -10.99
C GLY A 327 -1.12 2.40 -11.16
N GLN A 328 -1.02 3.35 -10.24
CA GLN A 328 0.15 4.19 -9.98
C GLN A 328 0.35 4.28 -8.44
N CYS A 329 1.40 4.93 -7.95
CA CYS A 329 1.82 4.84 -6.53
C CYS A 329 0.68 5.05 -5.52
N TRP A 330 -0.16 6.09 -5.70
CA TRP A 330 -1.29 6.35 -4.80
C TRP A 330 -2.37 5.26 -4.83
N VAL A 331 -2.56 4.59 -5.97
CA VAL A 331 -3.51 3.48 -6.11
C VAL A 331 -2.97 2.25 -5.38
N PHE A 332 -1.69 1.94 -5.56
CA PHE A 332 -1.01 0.86 -4.81
C PHE A 332 -1.10 1.12 -3.30
N ALA A 333 -0.74 2.33 -2.85
CA ALA A 333 -0.79 2.69 -1.45
C ALA A 333 -2.22 2.67 -0.87
N GLY A 334 -3.24 3.01 -1.65
CA GLY A 334 -4.65 2.88 -1.28
C GLY A 334 -5.09 1.42 -1.09
N VAL A 335 -4.66 0.53 -1.97
CA VAL A 335 -4.94 -0.91 -1.87
C VAL A 335 -4.22 -1.52 -0.66
N VAL A 336 -2.92 -1.24 -0.48
CA VAL A 336 -2.15 -1.69 0.70
C VAL A 336 -2.79 -1.23 2.00
N THR A 337 -3.19 0.05 2.08
CA THR A 337 -3.88 0.59 3.27
C THR A 337 -5.14 -0.19 3.58
N THR A 338 -5.93 -0.54 2.56
CA THR A 338 -7.16 -1.30 2.71
C THR A 338 -6.89 -2.71 3.21
N VAL A 339 -5.95 -3.43 2.58
CA VAL A 339 -5.59 -4.80 2.96
C VAL A 339 -5.04 -4.86 4.38
N LEU A 340 -4.06 -4.01 4.71
CA LEU A 340 -3.42 -4.04 6.04
C LEU A 340 -4.38 -3.63 7.15
N ARG A 341 -5.23 -2.62 6.92
CA ARG A 341 -6.28 -2.27 7.87
C ARG A 341 -7.26 -3.44 8.03
N CYS A 342 -7.73 -4.06 6.94
CA CYS A 342 -8.61 -5.23 6.97
C CYS A 342 -8.02 -6.40 7.77
N LEU A 343 -6.70 -6.53 7.84
CA LEU A 343 -6.03 -7.54 8.66
C LEU A 343 -5.82 -7.10 10.12
N GLY A 344 -6.03 -5.82 10.44
CA GLY A 344 -5.88 -5.25 11.77
C GLY A 344 -4.52 -4.58 12.04
N ILE A 345 -3.73 -4.33 11.00
CA ILE A 345 -2.47 -3.58 11.11
C ILE A 345 -2.78 -2.08 10.99
N PRO A 346 -2.34 -1.24 11.95
CA PRO A 346 -2.47 0.19 11.81
C PRO A 346 -1.56 0.69 10.68
N THR A 347 -2.19 1.22 9.63
CA THR A 347 -1.50 1.71 8.43
C THR A 347 -2.07 3.06 8.00
N ARG A 348 -1.21 3.96 7.55
CA ARG A 348 -1.59 5.24 6.92
C ARG A 348 -0.86 5.41 5.59
N THR A 349 -1.51 6.09 4.65
CA THR A 349 -0.91 6.54 3.41
C THR A 349 -0.06 7.78 3.67
N VAL A 350 1.14 7.84 3.09
CA VAL A 350 2.08 8.96 3.21
C VAL A 350 2.40 9.46 1.81
N THR A 351 2.40 10.79 1.65
CA THR A 351 2.84 11.46 0.43
C THR A 351 4.12 12.21 0.71
N ASN A 352 5.16 11.94 -0.06
CA ASN A 352 6.41 12.69 -0.08
C ASN A 352 6.44 13.59 -1.32
N PHE A 353 6.68 14.89 -1.17
CA PHE A 353 6.85 15.79 -2.30
C PHE A 353 8.34 15.95 -2.63
N SER A 354 8.65 16.10 -3.92
CA SER A 354 10.03 16.04 -4.41
C SER A 354 10.74 14.76 -3.95
N SER A 355 10.12 13.61 -4.23
CA SER A 355 10.65 12.30 -3.84
C SER A 355 11.73 11.89 -4.82
N ALA A 356 12.96 11.74 -4.36
CA ALA A 356 14.01 11.22 -5.23
C ALA A 356 13.77 9.76 -5.55
N HIS A 357 14.19 9.34 -6.74
CA HIS A 357 14.24 7.96 -7.15
C HIS A 357 15.66 7.65 -7.57
N ASP A 358 16.47 7.24 -6.59
CA ASP A 358 17.87 6.86 -6.76
C ASP A 358 17.94 5.45 -7.36
N THR A 359 18.50 5.36 -8.57
CA THR A 359 18.60 4.11 -9.33
C THR A 359 19.92 3.37 -9.13
N ASP A 360 20.93 3.98 -8.49
CA ASP A 360 22.28 3.44 -8.35
C ASP A 360 22.77 3.27 -6.90
N VAL A 361 21.89 3.51 -5.93
CA VAL A 361 22.16 3.37 -4.48
C VAL A 361 23.31 4.28 -4.04
N SER A 362 23.52 5.38 -4.76
CA SER A 362 24.54 6.37 -4.41
C SER A 362 24.15 7.25 -3.23
N LEU A 363 22.85 7.25 -2.86
CA LEU A 363 22.24 8.13 -1.88
C LEU A 363 22.31 9.61 -2.28
N THR A 364 22.55 9.86 -3.58
CA THR A 364 22.59 11.15 -4.25
C THR A 364 21.69 11.11 -5.48
N THR A 365 21.13 12.25 -5.89
CA THR A 365 20.45 12.37 -7.19
C THR A 365 21.39 13.10 -8.14
N ASP A 366 21.93 12.41 -9.15
CA ASP A 366 22.96 12.98 -10.00
C ASP A 366 22.39 13.62 -11.28
N VAL A 367 22.89 14.81 -11.61
CA VAL A 367 22.59 15.51 -12.87
C VAL A 367 23.88 15.81 -13.61
N TYR A 368 24.07 15.14 -14.73
CA TYR A 368 25.17 15.29 -15.67
C TYR A 368 24.85 16.32 -16.74
N LEU A 369 25.72 17.31 -16.85
CA LEU A 369 25.70 18.38 -17.84
C LEU A 369 26.94 18.30 -18.74
N ASP A 370 26.79 18.73 -19.99
CA ASP A 370 27.89 18.84 -20.94
C ASP A 370 28.74 20.10 -20.69
N GLU A 371 29.70 20.34 -21.59
CA GLU A 371 30.61 21.49 -21.54
C GLU A 371 29.87 22.84 -21.60
N ASN A 372 28.65 22.88 -22.15
CA ASN A 372 27.80 24.06 -22.32
C ASN A 372 26.72 24.20 -21.23
N LEU A 373 26.71 23.34 -20.22
CA LEU A 373 25.67 23.24 -19.18
C LEU A 373 24.32 22.70 -19.70
N GLU A 374 24.31 22.00 -20.84
CA GLU A 374 23.12 21.31 -21.33
C GLU A 374 23.03 19.89 -20.74
N PRO A 375 21.81 19.39 -20.40
CA PRO A 375 21.66 18.05 -19.82
C PRO A 375 22.07 16.90 -20.76
N ILE A 376 22.83 15.93 -20.24
CA ILE A 376 23.19 14.71 -20.96
C ILE A 376 22.13 13.63 -20.70
N GLU A 377 21.11 13.54 -21.57
CA GLU A 377 19.91 12.71 -21.37
C GLU A 377 20.19 11.24 -21.01
N TYR A 378 21.20 10.61 -21.62
CA TYR A 378 21.48 9.18 -21.39
C TYR A 378 22.20 8.88 -20.06
N LEU A 379 22.75 9.90 -19.38
CA LEU A 379 23.35 9.78 -18.05
C LEU A 379 22.39 10.19 -16.93
N ASN A 380 21.38 11.00 -17.25
CA ASN A 380 20.41 11.51 -16.29
C ASN A 380 19.21 10.57 -16.14
N VAL A 381 19.48 9.37 -15.62
CA VAL A 381 18.47 8.33 -15.38
C VAL A 381 17.74 8.53 -14.05
N ASP A 382 18.38 9.17 -13.07
CA ASP A 382 17.73 9.53 -11.81
C ASP A 382 16.65 10.59 -12.05
N SER A 383 15.57 10.50 -11.28
CA SER A 383 14.47 11.45 -11.37
C SER A 383 13.97 11.84 -9.98
N ILE A 384 13.53 13.09 -9.87
CA ILE A 384 12.81 13.57 -8.68
C ILE A 384 11.34 13.60 -9.05
N TRP A 385 10.57 12.71 -8.43
CA TRP A 385 9.14 12.62 -8.59
C TRP A 385 8.51 13.83 -7.91
N ASN A 386 7.55 14.48 -8.58
CA ASN A 386 6.83 15.62 -8.01
C ASN A 386 6.20 15.26 -6.67
N PHE A 387 5.65 14.06 -6.60
CA PHE A 387 5.36 13.38 -5.36
C PHE A 387 5.42 11.87 -5.55
N HIS A 388 5.61 11.17 -4.44
CA HIS A 388 5.48 9.73 -4.35
C HIS A 388 4.62 9.35 -3.14
N VAL A 389 3.96 8.19 -3.21
CA VAL A 389 3.00 7.76 -2.19
C VAL A 389 3.26 6.32 -1.78
N TRP A 390 3.48 6.12 -0.48
CA TRP A 390 3.69 4.80 0.14
C TRP A 390 2.87 4.66 1.43
N ASN A 391 3.18 3.65 2.24
CA ASN A 391 2.47 3.34 3.48
C ASN A 391 3.39 3.36 4.70
N ASP A 392 2.97 4.04 5.76
CA ASP A 392 3.52 3.84 7.10
C ASP A 392 2.70 2.76 7.82
N CYS A 393 3.36 1.71 8.30
CA CYS A 393 2.74 0.60 9.03
C CYS A 393 3.30 0.52 10.46
N TRP A 394 2.43 0.48 11.47
CA TRP A 394 2.87 0.50 12.87
C TRP A 394 3.15 -0.91 13.40
N MET A 395 4.40 -1.18 13.77
CA MET A 395 4.82 -2.46 14.34
C MET A 395 6.10 -2.37 15.17
N ALA A 396 6.40 -3.42 15.94
CA ALA A 396 7.71 -3.62 16.56
C ALA A 396 8.70 -4.24 15.56
N ARG A 397 9.99 -3.95 15.76
CA ARG A 397 11.11 -4.53 14.99
C ARG A 397 12.09 -5.20 15.93
N LYS A 398 11.80 -6.44 16.30
CA LYS A 398 12.66 -7.22 17.21
C LYS A 398 13.84 -7.87 16.49
N ASP A 399 13.78 -7.90 15.16
CA ASP A 399 14.87 -8.20 14.25
C ASP A 399 15.92 -7.08 14.19
N LEU A 400 15.58 -5.88 14.69
CA LEU A 400 16.47 -4.72 14.77
C LEU A 400 16.82 -4.36 16.22
N PRO A 401 17.88 -3.55 16.43
CA PRO A 401 18.19 -3.00 17.74
C PRO A 401 17.01 -2.23 18.37
N PRO A 402 16.85 -2.24 19.71
CA PRO A 402 15.81 -1.48 20.39
C PRO A 402 15.80 0.00 19.98
N GLY A 403 14.60 0.53 19.73
CA GLY A 403 14.40 1.90 19.23
C GLY A 403 13.82 1.96 17.81
N ASN A 404 13.94 0.89 17.02
CA ASN A 404 13.51 0.84 15.62
C ASN A 404 12.06 0.34 15.40
N GLY A 405 11.24 0.26 16.45
CA GLY A 405 9.80 0.00 16.32
C GLY A 405 9.01 1.29 16.09
N GLY A 406 7.70 1.16 15.90
CA GLY A 406 6.81 2.28 15.56
C GLY A 406 6.42 2.23 14.09
N TRP A 407 6.36 3.40 13.44
CA TRP A 407 6.06 3.48 12.01
C TRP A 407 7.20 2.91 11.16
N GLN A 408 6.82 2.09 10.18
CA GLN A 408 7.72 1.52 9.18
C GLN A 408 7.23 1.91 7.79
N ALA A 409 8.10 2.46 6.95
CA ALA A 409 7.80 2.75 5.57
C ALA A 409 7.77 1.43 4.77
N VAL A 410 6.69 1.23 4.02
CA VAL A 410 6.47 0.12 3.09
C VAL A 410 5.97 0.72 1.79
N ASP A 411 6.68 0.45 0.71
CA ASP A 411 6.29 0.87 -0.63
C ASP A 411 6.06 -0.35 -1.53
N ALA A 412 4.83 -0.42 -2.06
CA ALA A 412 4.38 -1.46 -2.97
C ALA A 412 4.49 -1.04 -4.44
N THR A 413 4.93 0.18 -4.72
CA THR A 413 5.16 0.66 -6.08
C THR A 413 6.38 -0.06 -6.65
N PRO A 414 6.26 -0.70 -7.83
CA PRO A 414 7.39 -1.39 -8.45
C PRO A 414 8.36 -0.36 -9.02
N GLN A 415 9.35 0.02 -8.21
CA GLN A 415 10.38 1.00 -8.51
C GLN A 415 11.71 0.29 -8.76
N GLU A 416 12.31 -0.23 -7.68
CA GLU A 416 13.53 -1.04 -7.73
C GLU A 416 13.29 -2.43 -7.13
N THR A 417 14.16 -3.38 -7.49
CA THR A 417 14.09 -4.73 -6.90
C THR A 417 14.87 -4.81 -5.59
N SER A 418 14.21 -5.20 -4.50
CA SER A 418 14.90 -5.66 -3.29
C SER A 418 15.10 -7.18 -3.37
N GLN A 419 16.36 -7.62 -3.38
CA GLN A 419 16.73 -9.04 -3.51
C GLN A 419 16.08 -9.73 -4.74
N GLY A 420 15.95 -9.00 -5.85
CA GLY A 420 15.38 -9.49 -7.10
C GLY A 420 13.85 -9.49 -7.17
N THR A 421 13.15 -8.86 -6.22
CA THR A 421 11.68 -8.73 -6.21
C THR A 421 11.26 -7.26 -6.05
N TYR A 422 10.22 -6.82 -6.75
CA TYR A 422 9.73 -5.43 -6.71
C TYR A 422 8.95 -5.15 -5.42
N CYS A 423 9.68 -4.86 -4.35
CA CYS A 423 9.15 -4.37 -3.08
C CYS A 423 10.15 -3.50 -2.33
N CYS A 424 9.65 -2.62 -1.47
CA CYS A 424 10.47 -1.83 -0.55
C CYS A 424 9.89 -1.86 0.87
N GLY A 425 10.75 -2.13 1.85
CA GLY A 425 10.46 -2.09 3.28
C GLY A 425 10.16 -3.47 3.89
N PRO A 426 9.79 -3.53 5.18
CA PRO A 426 9.54 -2.41 6.08
C PRO A 426 10.83 -1.71 6.55
N ALA A 427 10.99 -0.43 6.22
CA ALA A 427 12.09 0.43 6.68
C ALA A 427 11.69 1.19 7.95
N SER A 428 12.52 1.17 8.99
CA SER A 428 12.27 1.90 10.23
C SER A 428 12.39 3.40 9.99
N LEU A 429 11.35 4.19 10.25
CA LEU A 429 11.43 5.66 10.13
C LEU A 429 12.52 6.25 11.04
N ALA A 430 12.76 5.63 12.20
CA ALA A 430 13.87 6.03 13.06
C ALA A 430 15.23 5.78 12.38
N ALA A 431 15.41 4.63 11.73
CA ALA A 431 16.64 4.31 11.02
C ALA A 431 16.86 5.27 9.83
N VAL A 432 15.81 5.57 9.07
CA VAL A 432 15.82 6.57 8.00
C VAL A 432 16.23 7.94 8.56
N ARG A 433 15.56 8.42 9.62
CA ARG A 433 15.85 9.72 10.21
C ARG A 433 17.29 9.91 10.65
N TYR A 434 17.92 8.87 11.18
CA TYR A 434 19.31 8.90 11.65
C TYR A 434 20.34 8.45 10.61
N GLY A 435 19.93 8.19 9.36
CA GLY A 435 20.84 7.75 8.30
C GLY A 435 21.44 6.35 8.51
N GLN A 436 20.78 5.50 9.31
CA GLN A 436 21.22 4.14 9.63
C GLN A 436 20.85 3.15 8.51
N VAL A 437 21.28 3.45 7.29
CA VAL A 437 20.89 2.77 6.05
C VAL A 437 21.32 1.30 5.95
N TYR A 438 22.29 0.88 6.77
CA TYR A 438 22.73 -0.51 6.89
C TYR A 438 21.70 -1.43 7.60
N LEU A 439 20.67 -0.85 8.24
CA LEU A 439 19.59 -1.62 8.87
C LEU A 439 18.59 -2.08 7.83
N LYS A 440 18.20 -3.36 7.90
CA LYS A 440 17.14 -3.92 7.05
C LYS A 440 15.76 -3.34 7.44
N HIS A 441 14.78 -3.31 6.56
CA HIS A 441 14.82 -3.61 5.13
C HIS A 441 14.81 -2.31 4.35
N ASP A 442 15.58 -2.25 3.25
CA ASP A 442 15.54 -1.17 2.24
C ASP A 442 15.67 0.27 2.79
N THR A 443 16.27 0.44 3.97
CA THR A 443 16.40 1.75 4.62
C THR A 443 17.20 2.73 3.76
N GLY A 444 18.21 2.27 3.04
CA GLY A 444 18.97 3.11 2.10
C GLY A 444 18.11 3.68 0.97
N PHE A 445 17.22 2.87 0.40
CA PHE A 445 16.30 3.30 -0.64
C PHE A 445 15.36 4.40 -0.11
N VAL A 446 14.65 4.11 0.98
CA VAL A 446 13.73 5.09 1.60
C VAL A 446 14.47 6.35 2.07
N PHE A 447 15.73 6.24 2.52
CA PHE A 447 16.56 7.39 2.86
C PHE A 447 16.83 8.27 1.65
N ALA A 448 17.23 7.68 0.53
CA ALA A 448 17.47 8.43 -0.70
C ALA A 448 16.21 9.18 -1.15
N GLU A 449 15.04 8.55 -1.07
CA GLU A 449 13.75 9.16 -1.45
C GLU A 449 13.43 10.45 -0.69
N VAL A 450 13.87 10.57 0.56
CA VAL A 450 13.52 11.69 1.46
C VAL A 450 14.67 12.63 1.79
N ASN A 451 15.91 12.25 1.50
CA ASN A 451 17.08 12.98 2.02
C ASN A 451 18.33 12.92 1.11
N SER A 452 18.21 12.46 -0.14
CA SER A 452 19.33 12.53 -1.08
C SER A 452 19.68 13.97 -1.45
N ASP A 453 20.97 14.27 -1.50
CA ASP A 453 21.46 15.53 -2.04
C ASP A 453 21.45 15.46 -3.57
N LYS A 454 20.99 16.52 -4.23
CA LYS A 454 21.06 16.60 -5.69
C LYS A 454 22.39 17.20 -6.13
N ILE A 455 23.18 16.44 -6.89
CA ILE A 455 24.54 16.83 -7.28
C ILE A 455 24.60 17.10 -8.78
N TYR A 456 25.13 18.26 -9.15
CA TYR A 456 25.33 18.62 -10.55
C TYR A 456 26.79 18.39 -10.92
N TRP A 457 26.99 17.61 -11.98
CA TRP A 457 28.28 17.23 -12.53
C TRP A 457 28.43 17.83 -13.92
N GLN A 458 29.54 18.53 -14.16
CA GLN A 458 29.87 19.01 -15.49
C GLN A 458 30.93 18.12 -16.13
N LYS A 459 30.72 17.77 -17.39
CA LYS A 459 31.70 17.07 -18.20
C LYS A 459 32.87 18.00 -18.55
N ASN A 460 34.08 17.54 -18.27
CA ASN A 460 35.32 18.21 -18.64
C ASN A 460 35.73 17.82 -20.06
N ALA A 461 36.61 18.63 -20.67
CA ALA A 461 37.14 18.37 -22.02
C ALA A 461 37.92 17.04 -22.13
N ASP A 462 38.43 16.51 -21.02
CA ASP A 462 39.11 15.21 -20.95
C ASP A 462 38.14 14.01 -20.78
N GLY A 463 36.84 14.28 -20.72
CA GLY A 463 35.79 13.27 -20.54
C GLY A 463 35.50 12.90 -19.08
N THR A 464 36.23 13.46 -18.10
CA THR A 464 35.93 13.29 -16.67
C THR A 464 34.78 14.20 -16.24
N PHE A 465 34.27 14.01 -15.01
CA PHE A 465 33.21 14.85 -14.45
C PHE A 465 33.69 15.57 -13.19
N THR A 466 33.29 16.82 -13.03
CA THR A 466 33.55 17.62 -11.84
C THR A 466 32.25 18.11 -11.23
N GLN A 467 32.15 18.00 -9.91
CA GLN A 467 31.03 18.54 -9.15
C GLN A 467 31.05 20.06 -9.24
N ILE A 468 29.97 20.64 -9.76
CA ILE A 468 29.85 22.09 -9.95
C ILE A 468 28.84 22.74 -9.01
N TYR A 469 27.86 21.97 -8.52
CA TYR A 469 26.83 22.45 -7.60
C TYR A 469 26.21 21.29 -6.81
N SER A 470 25.68 21.59 -5.63
CA SER A 470 24.94 20.64 -4.79
C SER A 470 23.74 21.35 -4.17
N GLU A 471 22.55 20.80 -4.40
CA GLU A 471 21.28 21.30 -3.88
C GLU A 471 20.79 20.34 -2.80
N LYS A 472 20.94 20.76 -1.54
CA LYS A 472 20.77 19.89 -0.37
C LYS A 472 19.35 19.84 0.20
N LYS A 473 18.50 20.80 -0.19
CA LYS A 473 17.21 21.06 0.48
C LYS A 473 15.97 20.73 -0.36
N ILE A 474 16.16 20.13 -1.54
CA ILE A 474 15.09 20.00 -2.53
C ILE A 474 14.35 18.67 -2.46
N VAL A 475 14.97 17.62 -1.92
CA VAL A 475 14.39 16.28 -1.82
C VAL A 475 13.62 16.12 -0.51
N GLY A 476 12.48 15.43 -0.56
CA GLY A 476 11.79 14.99 0.65
C GLY A 476 11.06 16.09 1.41
N ILE A 477 10.28 16.92 0.73
CA ILE A 477 9.63 18.10 1.34
C ILE A 477 8.17 17.83 1.67
N SER A 478 7.66 18.50 2.72
CA SER A 478 6.25 18.47 3.13
C SER A 478 5.66 17.06 3.21
N ILE A 479 6.40 16.08 3.76
CA ILE A 479 5.95 14.70 3.87
C ILE A 479 4.66 14.69 4.69
N SER A 480 3.57 14.24 4.08
CA SER A 480 2.22 14.51 4.56
C SER A 480 1.39 13.24 4.69
N THR A 481 0.49 13.24 5.67
CA THR A 481 -0.56 12.23 5.83
C THR A 481 -1.86 12.89 6.30
N LYS A 482 -2.98 12.19 6.20
CA LYS A 482 -4.26 12.67 6.74
C LYS A 482 -4.18 12.77 8.26
N ALA A 483 -4.59 13.90 8.82
CA ALA A 483 -4.65 14.11 10.25
C ALA A 483 -5.67 13.17 10.91
N VAL A 484 -5.37 12.84 12.16
CA VAL A 484 -6.17 11.94 12.96
C VAL A 484 -7.47 12.64 13.37
N GLY A 485 -8.62 12.04 13.05
CA GLY A 485 -9.93 12.60 13.40
C GLY A 485 -10.37 13.83 12.60
N SER A 486 -9.63 14.26 11.57
CA SER A 486 -10.01 15.39 10.71
C SER A 486 -9.60 15.17 9.25
N ASN A 487 -10.14 15.97 8.33
CA ASN A 487 -9.74 15.92 6.92
C ASN A 487 -8.48 16.77 6.62
N GLU A 488 -7.88 17.38 7.65
CA GLU A 488 -6.72 18.26 7.50
C GLU A 488 -5.43 17.49 7.18
N ARG A 489 -4.46 18.22 6.61
CA ARG A 489 -3.11 17.72 6.37
C ARG A 489 -2.32 17.70 7.67
N SER A 490 -1.65 16.59 7.97
CA SER A 490 -0.63 16.48 9.01
C SER A 490 0.75 16.38 8.37
N ASP A 491 1.60 17.37 8.63
CA ASP A 491 3.01 17.32 8.23
C ASP A 491 3.80 16.39 9.18
N ILE A 492 4.47 15.40 8.61
CA ILE A 492 5.26 14.39 9.29
C ILE A 492 6.70 14.34 8.79
N THR A 493 7.17 15.39 8.10
CA THR A 493 8.55 15.48 7.57
C THR A 493 9.59 15.24 8.66
N HIS A 494 9.33 15.80 9.84
CA HIS A 494 10.17 15.60 11.02
C HIS A 494 10.31 14.12 11.41
N LEU A 495 9.37 13.22 11.11
CA LEU A 495 9.54 11.79 11.42
C LEU A 495 10.58 11.10 10.53
N TYR A 496 10.82 11.63 9.34
CA TYR A 496 11.71 11.07 8.33
C TYR A 496 13.09 11.69 8.32
N LYS A 497 13.22 12.98 8.67
CA LYS A 497 14.51 13.67 8.69
C LYS A 497 14.58 14.78 9.74
N HIS A 498 15.80 15.18 10.05
CA HIS A 498 16.07 16.34 10.90
C HIS A 498 15.81 17.65 10.15
N PRO A 499 15.65 18.79 10.85
CA PRO A 499 15.47 20.08 10.19
C PRO A 499 16.63 20.42 9.25
N GLU A 500 16.31 20.89 8.06
CA GLU A 500 17.29 21.27 7.03
C GLU A 500 18.32 22.28 7.55
N GLY A 501 19.61 21.99 7.33
CA GLY A 501 20.72 22.84 7.78
C GLY A 501 21.07 22.71 9.27
N SER A 502 20.48 21.76 9.99
CA SER A 502 20.92 21.39 11.34
C SER A 502 22.15 20.47 11.28
N ASN A 503 22.93 20.45 12.37
CA ASN A 503 24.07 19.53 12.46
C ASN A 503 23.61 18.06 12.42
N GLU A 504 22.45 17.76 13.01
CA GLU A 504 21.89 16.41 13.03
C GLU A 504 21.48 15.93 11.64
N GLU A 505 20.91 16.81 10.80
CA GLU A 505 20.63 16.51 9.39
C GLU A 505 21.92 16.14 8.67
N ARG A 506 22.96 16.97 8.82
CA ARG A 506 24.22 16.72 8.12
C ARG A 506 24.89 15.42 8.55
N ILE A 507 24.92 15.15 9.86
CA ILE A 507 25.44 13.89 10.42
C ILE A 507 24.66 12.69 9.87
N ALA A 508 23.33 12.78 9.75
CA ALA A 508 22.52 11.69 9.23
C ALA A 508 22.86 11.39 7.76
N VAL A 509 22.99 12.41 6.91
CA VAL A 509 23.35 12.21 5.49
C VAL A 509 24.80 11.72 5.35
N GLU A 510 25.75 12.28 6.09
CA GLU A 510 27.14 11.80 6.09
C GLU A 510 27.24 10.34 6.54
N THR A 511 26.47 9.97 7.57
CA THR A 511 26.38 8.59 8.06
C THR A 511 25.83 7.69 6.95
N ALA A 512 24.73 8.07 6.31
CA ALA A 512 24.13 7.30 5.23
C ALA A 512 25.12 7.11 4.06
N CYS A 513 25.71 8.21 3.57
CA CYS A 513 26.67 8.21 2.46
C CYS A 513 27.95 7.42 2.77
N SER A 514 28.36 7.27 4.04
CA SER A 514 29.49 6.42 4.43
C SER A 514 29.25 4.93 4.15
N PHE A 515 27.98 4.52 3.98
CA PHE A 515 27.57 3.17 3.59
C PHE A 515 27.07 3.10 2.14
N GLY A 516 27.11 4.20 1.39
CA GLY A 516 26.73 4.28 -0.03
C GLY A 516 27.91 4.13 -0.99
N SER A 517 27.63 4.04 -2.30
CA SER A 517 28.65 3.81 -3.34
C SER A 517 29.55 5.03 -3.62
N LYS A 518 29.16 6.24 -3.20
CA LYS A 518 29.86 7.51 -3.50
C LYS A 518 30.22 8.33 -2.24
N ALA A 519 30.90 7.71 -1.27
CA ALA A 519 31.31 8.35 0.00
C ALA A 519 32.20 9.62 -0.13
N LYS A 520 32.73 9.94 -1.33
CA LYS A 520 33.59 11.12 -1.60
C LYS A 520 32.89 12.25 -2.37
N ALA A 521 31.56 12.21 -2.56
CA ALA A 521 30.80 13.18 -3.35
C ALA A 521 30.68 14.59 -2.74
N TYR A 522 31.26 14.82 -1.56
CA TYR A 522 31.20 16.10 -0.85
C TYR A 522 32.53 16.84 -0.94
N SER A 523 32.65 17.74 -1.92
CA SER A 523 33.71 18.76 -1.94
C SER A 523 33.13 20.14 -1.58
N SER A 524 33.93 20.95 -0.89
CA SER A 524 33.49 22.26 -0.36
C SER A 524 33.35 23.31 -1.48
N PRO A 525 32.33 24.19 -1.45
CA PRO A 525 32.10 25.16 -2.53
C PRO A 525 33.08 26.35 -2.49
N THR A 526 33.36 26.90 -3.67
CA THR A 526 33.75 28.29 -3.90
C THR A 526 32.67 29.26 -3.40
N ALA A 527 33.00 30.54 -3.17
CA ALA A 527 32.10 31.54 -2.61
C ALA A 527 30.70 31.56 -3.27
N GLN A 528 29.63 31.48 -2.47
CA GLN A 528 28.23 31.56 -2.89
C GLN A 528 27.64 32.90 -2.43
N ASP A 529 27.49 33.86 -3.34
CA ASP A 529 26.99 35.20 -3.01
C ASP A 529 25.73 35.62 -3.77
N VAL A 530 25.31 34.84 -4.78
CA VAL A 530 24.00 34.97 -5.44
C VAL A 530 23.14 33.73 -5.16
N SER A 531 21.87 33.91 -4.79
CA SER A 531 20.89 32.83 -4.65
C SER A 531 19.75 32.96 -5.67
N LEU A 532 19.21 31.82 -6.10
CA LEU A 532 18.12 31.69 -7.07
C LEU A 532 16.97 30.90 -6.43
N GLU A 533 15.75 31.40 -6.55
CA GLU A 533 14.54 30.74 -6.07
C GLU A 533 13.41 30.93 -7.08
N VAL A 534 12.52 29.95 -7.23
CA VAL A 534 11.29 30.07 -8.02
C VAL A 534 10.09 29.98 -7.09
N THR A 535 9.13 30.88 -7.24
CA THR A 535 7.94 30.97 -6.39
C THR A 535 6.66 31.12 -7.21
N LEU A 536 5.53 30.79 -6.59
CA LEU A 536 4.17 30.90 -7.12
C LEU A 536 3.36 31.89 -6.29
N ASP A 537 2.49 32.67 -6.94
CA ASP A 537 1.49 33.47 -6.26
C ASP A 537 0.16 32.74 -6.09
N GLY A 538 -0.46 32.94 -4.92
CA GLY A 538 -1.79 32.43 -4.58
C GLY A 538 -1.90 30.90 -4.68
N ASP A 539 -2.95 30.42 -5.35
CA ASP A 539 -3.24 28.99 -5.53
C ASP A 539 -2.42 28.34 -6.65
N GLY A 540 -1.58 29.10 -7.36
CA GLY A 540 -0.86 28.62 -8.54
C GLY A 540 -1.75 28.47 -9.79
N PRO A 541 -1.17 27.94 -10.88
CA PRO A 541 -1.79 28.01 -12.20
C PRO A 541 -2.99 27.05 -12.34
N LYS A 542 -3.98 27.48 -13.14
CA LYS A 542 -5.24 26.75 -13.36
C LYS A 542 -5.28 26.16 -14.76
N MET A 543 -5.87 24.97 -14.87
CA MET A 543 -6.06 24.30 -16.15
C MET A 543 -6.89 25.18 -17.11
N GLY A 544 -6.39 25.40 -18.32
CA GLY A 544 -7.05 26.23 -19.33
C GLY A 544 -6.71 27.73 -19.29
N LYS A 545 -5.77 28.16 -18.44
CA LYS A 545 -5.27 29.53 -18.32
C LYS A 545 -3.75 29.60 -18.46
N ASP A 546 -3.20 30.80 -18.65
CA ASP A 546 -1.75 30.98 -18.63
C ASP A 546 -1.18 30.69 -17.22
N ALA A 547 0.05 30.19 -17.16
CA ALA A 547 0.73 29.88 -15.90
C ALA A 547 1.81 30.92 -15.60
N GLU A 548 1.65 31.61 -14.47
CA GLU A 548 2.51 32.70 -14.03
C GLU A 548 3.38 32.25 -12.84
N LEU A 549 4.69 32.50 -12.91
CA LEU A 549 5.71 32.16 -11.92
C LEU A 549 6.62 33.38 -11.68
N MET A 550 7.26 33.43 -10.52
CA MET A 550 8.27 34.44 -10.19
C MET A 550 9.63 33.79 -9.96
N ILE A 551 10.65 34.24 -10.70
CA ILE A 551 12.05 33.86 -10.49
C ILE A 551 12.72 34.96 -9.68
N LYS A 552 13.22 34.64 -8.48
CA LYS A 552 13.89 35.56 -7.57
C LYS A 552 15.40 35.33 -7.58
N LEU A 553 16.14 36.39 -7.85
CA LEU A 553 17.59 36.45 -7.75
C LEU A 553 17.97 37.38 -6.61
N LYS A 554 18.79 36.91 -5.66
CA LYS A 554 19.27 37.74 -4.56
C LYS A 554 20.78 37.77 -4.54
N ASN A 555 21.36 38.96 -4.66
CA ASN A 555 22.80 39.19 -4.54
C ASN A 555 23.11 39.63 -3.10
N SER A 556 23.75 38.78 -2.32
CA SER A 556 24.15 39.08 -0.92
C SER A 556 25.54 39.71 -0.81
N SER A 557 26.18 40.01 -1.95
CA SER A 557 27.49 40.66 -1.97
C SER A 557 27.38 42.18 -2.00
N SER A 558 28.49 42.84 -1.68
CA SER A 558 28.66 44.29 -1.83
C SER A 558 29.02 44.72 -3.26
N GLN A 559 29.11 43.78 -4.21
CA GLN A 559 29.49 44.04 -5.61
C GLN A 559 28.32 43.73 -6.55
N GLN A 560 28.24 44.45 -7.67
CA GLN A 560 27.29 44.12 -8.72
C GLN A 560 27.65 42.76 -9.35
N ARG A 561 26.64 41.99 -9.74
CA ARG A 561 26.79 40.69 -10.39
C ARG A 561 26.02 40.65 -11.71
N SER A 562 26.65 40.06 -12.72
CA SER A 562 26.05 39.83 -14.03
C SER A 562 25.74 38.33 -14.16
N VAL A 563 24.48 37.98 -14.36
CA VAL A 563 24.00 36.59 -14.40
C VAL A 563 23.42 36.30 -15.78
N SER A 564 23.93 35.26 -16.43
CA SER A 564 23.26 34.68 -17.60
C SER A 564 22.37 33.53 -17.12
N LEU A 565 21.05 33.68 -17.25
CA LEU A 565 20.07 32.63 -16.93
C LEU A 565 19.56 31.96 -18.20
N HIS A 566 19.54 30.62 -18.17
CA HIS A 566 18.81 29.78 -19.09
C HIS A 566 17.61 29.16 -18.35
N SER A 567 16.43 29.25 -18.93
CA SER A 567 15.22 28.66 -18.37
C SER A 567 14.57 27.73 -19.38
N GLN A 568 14.09 26.58 -18.92
CA GLN A 568 13.47 25.56 -19.74
C GLN A 568 12.26 24.99 -19.00
N VAL A 569 11.08 25.05 -19.63
CA VAL A 569 9.92 24.29 -19.14
C VAL A 569 9.74 23.02 -19.93
N SER A 570 9.54 21.92 -19.19
CA SER A 570 9.22 20.61 -19.73
C SER A 570 7.91 20.09 -19.15
N VAL A 571 7.13 19.39 -19.98
CA VAL A 571 6.03 18.54 -19.49
C VAL A 571 6.65 17.24 -19.00
N MET A 572 6.17 16.79 -17.84
CA MET A 572 6.66 15.59 -17.19
C MET A 572 5.52 14.67 -16.82
N TYR A 573 5.85 13.39 -16.69
CA TYR A 573 5.04 12.52 -15.84
C TYR A 573 5.18 12.96 -14.39
N TYR A 574 4.21 12.64 -13.53
CA TYR A 574 4.31 12.98 -12.11
C TYR A 574 5.54 12.34 -11.44
N THR A 575 6.07 11.29 -12.06
CA THR A 575 7.29 10.58 -11.69
C THR A 575 8.57 11.36 -11.96
N GLY A 576 8.50 12.59 -12.47
CA GLY A 576 9.70 13.33 -12.81
C GLY A 576 10.38 12.83 -14.10
N VAL A 577 9.74 11.96 -14.87
CA VAL A 577 10.25 11.56 -16.20
C VAL A 577 9.92 12.64 -17.22
N HIS A 578 10.94 13.15 -17.91
CA HIS A 578 10.80 14.12 -19.00
C HIS A 578 10.02 13.49 -20.17
N LYS A 579 9.06 14.26 -20.71
CA LYS A 579 8.34 13.87 -21.93
C LYS A 579 8.71 14.76 -23.11
N ALA A 580 8.62 16.08 -22.92
CA ALA A 580 8.83 17.04 -23.98
C ALA A 580 9.11 18.43 -23.42
N THR A 581 10.03 19.15 -24.06
CA THR A 581 10.26 20.57 -23.79
C THR A 581 9.16 21.41 -24.41
N VAL A 582 8.60 22.32 -23.61
CA VAL A 582 7.55 23.25 -24.03
C VAL A 582 8.19 24.52 -24.59
N ARG A 583 9.12 25.10 -23.82
CA ARG A 583 9.73 26.40 -24.07
C ARG A 583 11.12 26.47 -23.44
N THR A 584 12.01 27.23 -24.06
CA THR A 584 13.34 27.59 -23.57
C THR A 584 13.56 29.08 -23.76
N ASP A 585 14.11 29.76 -22.76
CA ASP A 585 14.45 31.18 -22.80
C ASP A 585 15.85 31.40 -22.24
N THR A 586 16.60 32.36 -22.78
CA THR A 586 17.89 32.80 -22.23
C THR A 586 17.84 34.30 -21.97
N THR A 587 18.25 34.72 -20.77
CA THR A 587 18.17 36.13 -20.32
C THR A 587 19.44 36.51 -19.56
N ASP A 588 20.08 37.61 -19.96
CA ASP A 588 21.15 38.25 -19.19
C ASP A 588 20.56 39.28 -18.22
N ILE A 589 20.94 39.20 -16.94
CA ILE A 589 20.43 40.06 -15.87
C ILE A 589 21.58 40.65 -15.07
N GLU A 590 21.51 41.96 -14.80
CA GLU A 590 22.34 42.60 -13.79
C GLU A 590 21.59 42.67 -12.45
N VAL A 591 22.27 42.29 -11.37
CA VAL A 591 21.77 42.33 -9.98
C VAL A 591 22.69 43.21 -9.14
N LEU A 592 22.15 44.32 -8.63
CA LEU A 592 22.89 45.30 -7.84
C LEU A 592 23.33 44.71 -6.49
N PRO A 593 24.31 45.34 -5.81
CA PRO A 593 24.72 44.93 -4.46
C PRO A 593 23.55 44.88 -3.48
N ASN A 594 23.41 43.78 -2.74
CA ASN A 594 22.33 43.56 -1.76
C ASN A 594 20.90 43.66 -2.32
N GLU A 595 20.73 43.57 -3.65
CA GLU A 595 19.43 43.62 -4.31
C GLU A 595 18.78 42.23 -4.35
N GLU A 596 17.46 42.20 -4.17
CA GLU A 596 16.60 41.09 -4.55
C GLU A 596 15.79 41.50 -5.78
N LYS A 597 16.04 40.85 -6.91
CA LYS A 597 15.43 41.14 -8.21
C LYS A 597 14.45 40.02 -8.58
N ILE A 598 13.24 40.41 -8.95
CA ILE A 598 12.15 39.50 -9.29
C ILE A 598 11.89 39.59 -10.80
N LEU A 599 11.81 38.43 -11.45
CA LEU A 599 11.48 38.29 -12.86
C LEU A 599 10.12 37.59 -12.99
N GLU A 600 9.17 38.26 -13.63
CA GLU A 600 7.89 37.65 -13.99
C GLU A 600 8.10 36.70 -15.18
N TRP A 601 7.64 35.46 -15.01
CA TRP A 601 7.74 34.42 -16.02
C TRP A 601 6.35 33.86 -16.32
N ALA A 602 5.99 33.74 -17.60
CA ALA A 602 4.67 33.29 -18.02
C ALA A 602 4.72 32.22 -19.12
N LEU A 603 3.88 31.18 -18.97
CA LEU A 603 3.64 30.14 -19.96
C LEU A 603 2.22 30.22 -20.48
N GLU A 604 2.06 30.51 -21.77
CA GLU A 604 0.74 30.65 -22.38
C GLU A 604 0.04 29.29 -22.57
N TYR A 605 -1.29 29.26 -22.41
CA TYR A 605 -2.11 28.04 -22.60
C TYR A 605 -1.87 27.37 -23.96
N LYS A 606 -1.72 28.19 -25.01
CA LYS A 606 -1.51 27.70 -26.37
C LYS A 606 -0.24 26.86 -26.52
N ASP A 607 0.78 27.11 -25.70
CA ASP A 607 2.10 26.48 -25.81
C ASP A 607 2.12 25.08 -25.20
N TYR A 608 1.30 24.86 -24.15
CA TYR A 608 1.30 23.60 -23.41
C TYR A 608 0.08 22.69 -23.69
N LYS A 609 -1.06 23.22 -24.16
CA LYS A 609 -2.35 22.50 -24.24
C LYS A 609 -2.28 21.13 -24.93
N ASP A 610 -1.49 21.00 -25.99
CA ASP A 610 -1.39 19.77 -26.80
C ASP A 610 -0.28 18.83 -26.31
N LYS A 611 0.53 19.28 -25.35
CA LYS A 611 1.68 18.55 -24.79
C LYS A 611 1.39 17.93 -23.43
N LEU A 612 0.37 18.43 -22.71
CA LEU A 612 -0.03 17.95 -21.37
C LEU A 612 -0.27 16.44 -21.32
N MET A 613 -0.03 15.88 -20.13
CA MET A 613 -0.33 14.51 -19.75
C MET A 613 -1.17 14.50 -18.48
N ASP A 614 -1.72 13.33 -18.12
CA ASP A 614 -2.60 13.03 -16.99
C ASP A 614 -2.63 14.08 -15.88
N GLN A 615 -1.53 14.22 -15.13
CA GLN A 615 -1.48 15.06 -13.93
C GLN A 615 -1.22 16.54 -14.20
N ALA A 616 -1.04 16.93 -15.46
CA ALA A 616 -0.64 18.27 -15.87
C ALA A 616 0.57 18.80 -15.08
N ALA A 617 1.56 17.94 -14.88
CA ALA A 617 2.82 18.22 -14.21
C ALA A 617 3.81 18.88 -15.18
N LEU A 618 4.38 20.01 -14.76
CA LEU A 618 5.43 20.74 -15.48
C LEU A 618 6.61 21.00 -14.53
N MET A 619 7.80 21.12 -15.10
CA MET A 619 9.00 21.52 -14.38
C MET A 619 9.70 22.65 -15.12
N LEU A 620 9.95 23.73 -14.41
CA LEU A 620 10.81 24.83 -14.82
C LEU A 620 12.22 24.54 -14.31
N THR A 621 13.15 24.27 -15.21
CA THR A 621 14.59 24.25 -14.92
C THR A 621 15.14 25.65 -15.18
N VAL A 622 15.81 26.24 -14.18
CA VAL A 622 16.52 27.50 -14.34
C VAL A 622 17.97 27.25 -13.97
N SER A 623 18.87 27.43 -14.92
CA SER A 623 20.31 27.34 -14.73
C SER A 623 20.97 28.65 -15.14
N GLY A 624 22.18 28.90 -14.66
CA GLY A 624 22.89 30.11 -15.01
C GLY A 624 24.26 30.22 -14.38
N ARG A 625 24.99 31.25 -14.78
CA ARG A 625 26.34 31.51 -14.30
C ARG A 625 26.51 32.99 -13.97
N VAL A 626 27.08 33.25 -12.80
CA VAL A 626 27.56 34.58 -12.39
C VAL A 626 28.89 34.83 -13.07
N LYS A 627 28.96 35.85 -13.94
CA LYS A 627 30.12 36.09 -14.81
C LYS A 627 31.39 36.41 -14.01
N GLU A 628 31.26 37.10 -12.88
CA GLU A 628 32.39 37.58 -12.08
C GLU A 628 32.99 36.50 -11.18
N THR A 629 32.15 35.72 -10.50
CA THR A 629 32.60 34.71 -9.53
C THR A 629 32.70 33.31 -10.13
N GLN A 630 32.19 33.13 -11.35
CA GLN A 630 31.98 31.82 -11.99
C GLN A 630 31.05 30.90 -11.17
N GLN A 631 30.31 31.44 -10.19
CA GLN A 631 29.31 30.71 -9.43
C GLN A 631 28.23 30.20 -10.40
N ILE A 632 27.91 28.90 -10.31
CA ILE A 632 26.81 28.30 -11.04
C ILE A 632 25.55 28.37 -10.18
N LEU A 633 24.46 28.78 -10.80
CA LEU A 633 23.11 28.79 -10.24
C LEU A 633 22.32 27.72 -10.98
N ALA A 634 21.68 26.82 -10.28
CA ALA A 634 20.77 25.85 -10.88
C ALA A 634 19.66 25.54 -9.89
N THR A 635 18.42 25.54 -10.36
CA THR A 635 17.28 25.07 -9.59
C THR A 635 16.24 24.47 -10.54
N GLN A 636 15.43 23.56 -10.01
CA GLN A 636 14.29 23.01 -10.70
C GLN A 636 13.04 23.22 -9.85
N PHE A 637 11.98 23.70 -10.48
CA PHE A 637 10.72 23.98 -9.80
C PHE A 637 9.57 23.25 -10.51
N SER A 638 9.02 22.25 -9.84
CA SER A 638 7.87 21.50 -10.31
C SER A 638 6.57 22.18 -9.91
N PHE A 639 5.65 22.32 -10.86
CA PHE A 639 4.31 22.88 -10.64
C PHE A 639 3.25 22.10 -11.42
N ARG A 640 2.00 22.22 -10.98
CA ARG A 640 0.85 21.53 -11.59
C ARG A 640 -0.27 22.51 -11.90
N LEU A 641 -0.97 22.27 -13.00
CA LEU A 641 -2.21 22.97 -13.33
C LEU A 641 -3.38 22.41 -12.51
N ARG A 642 -4.01 23.26 -11.68
CA ARG A 642 -5.19 22.86 -10.89
C ARG A 642 -6.43 22.69 -11.75
N THR A 643 -7.13 21.59 -11.55
CA THR A 643 -8.45 21.29 -12.13
C THR A 643 -9.56 21.73 -11.17
N PRO A 644 -10.76 22.11 -11.66
CA PRO A 644 -11.90 22.38 -10.79
C PRO A 644 -12.39 21.12 -10.08
N ASP A 645 -12.85 21.26 -8.84
CA ASP A 645 -13.46 20.16 -8.09
C ASP A 645 -14.91 19.91 -8.53
N LEU A 646 -15.40 18.69 -8.31
CA LEU A 646 -16.81 18.36 -8.37
C LEU A 646 -17.50 18.84 -7.09
N ILE A 647 -18.64 19.52 -7.24
CA ILE A 647 -19.44 19.97 -6.10
C ILE A 647 -20.55 18.95 -5.87
N ILE A 648 -20.54 18.30 -4.70
CA ILE A 648 -21.51 17.27 -4.31
C ILE A 648 -22.42 17.82 -3.19
N LYS A 649 -23.71 17.96 -3.48
CA LYS A 649 -24.71 18.50 -2.55
C LYS A 649 -25.77 17.43 -2.20
N PRO A 650 -25.91 17.05 -0.92
CA PRO A 650 -26.99 16.17 -0.51
C PRO A 650 -28.36 16.84 -0.65
N LEU A 651 -29.32 16.12 -1.24
CA LEU A 651 -30.70 16.55 -1.40
C LEU A 651 -31.58 15.85 -0.37
N GLY A 652 -31.66 16.44 0.82
CA GLY A 652 -32.46 15.93 1.94
C GLY A 652 -31.66 15.10 2.94
N LYS A 653 -32.38 14.50 3.91
CA LYS A 653 -31.78 13.71 4.98
C LYS A 653 -31.45 12.29 4.53
N ALA A 654 -30.30 11.78 4.97
CA ALA A 654 -29.90 10.39 4.78
C ALA A 654 -30.37 9.55 5.97
N VAL A 655 -31.07 8.45 5.72
CA VAL A 655 -31.52 7.49 6.76
C VAL A 655 -31.26 6.08 6.26
N VAL A 656 -30.76 5.20 7.13
CA VAL A 656 -30.51 3.79 6.76
C VAL A 656 -31.78 3.13 6.19
N GLY A 657 -31.65 2.52 5.01
CA GLY A 657 -32.74 1.85 4.32
C GLY A 657 -33.77 2.76 3.65
N LYS A 658 -33.58 4.09 3.66
CA LYS A 658 -34.42 5.03 2.90
C LYS A 658 -33.65 5.63 1.74
N LYS A 659 -34.35 5.85 0.63
CA LYS A 659 -33.78 6.46 -0.58
C LYS A 659 -33.44 7.93 -0.33
N MET A 660 -32.26 8.36 -0.73
CA MET A 660 -31.83 9.76 -0.74
C MET A 660 -31.25 10.13 -2.11
N SER A 661 -31.17 11.43 -2.39
CA SER A 661 -30.58 11.95 -3.63
C SER A 661 -29.40 12.87 -3.34
N VAL A 662 -28.48 12.98 -4.29
CA VAL A 662 -27.37 13.92 -4.26
C VAL A 662 -27.25 14.59 -5.62
N GLU A 663 -26.93 15.88 -5.63
CA GLU A 663 -26.62 16.64 -6.83
C GLU A 663 -25.09 16.72 -6.98
N ILE A 664 -24.57 16.33 -8.14
CA ILE A 664 -23.16 16.44 -8.49
C ILE A 664 -23.04 17.43 -9.65
N SER A 665 -22.27 18.50 -9.45
CA SER A 665 -22.13 19.58 -10.44
C SER A 665 -20.68 19.87 -10.79
N PHE A 666 -20.47 20.29 -12.03
CA PHE A 666 -19.15 20.55 -12.61
C PHE A 666 -19.23 21.66 -13.65
N THR A 667 -18.16 22.45 -13.79
CA THR A 667 -18.02 23.46 -14.86
C THR A 667 -16.77 23.18 -15.66
N ASN A 668 -16.91 23.04 -16.98
CA ASN A 668 -15.80 22.82 -17.88
C ASN A 668 -14.83 24.03 -17.85
N PRO A 669 -13.56 23.86 -17.43
CA PRO A 669 -12.62 24.97 -17.38
C PRO A 669 -12.06 25.35 -18.76
N LEU A 670 -12.23 24.51 -19.79
CA LEU A 670 -11.53 24.65 -21.06
C LEU A 670 -12.32 25.46 -22.12
N PRO A 671 -11.60 26.16 -23.01
CA PRO A 671 -12.18 26.79 -24.20
C PRO A 671 -12.57 25.77 -25.31
N GLN A 672 -12.72 24.49 -24.97
CA GLN A 672 -13.08 23.41 -25.89
C GLN A 672 -14.11 22.45 -25.27
N VAL A 673 -14.79 21.68 -26.11
CA VAL A 673 -15.76 20.65 -25.70
C VAL A 673 -15.05 19.46 -25.04
N LEU A 674 -15.51 19.04 -23.87
CA LEU A 674 -15.14 17.77 -23.26
C LEU A 674 -16.01 16.67 -23.89
N LYS A 675 -15.39 15.59 -24.35
CA LYS A 675 -16.08 14.53 -25.10
C LYS A 675 -16.16 13.26 -24.28
N ALA A 676 -17.28 12.54 -24.42
CA ALA A 676 -17.48 11.24 -23.79
C ALA A 676 -17.14 11.25 -22.28
N VAL A 677 -17.65 12.26 -21.57
CA VAL A 677 -17.45 12.43 -20.13
C VAL A 677 -18.16 11.33 -19.36
N ILE A 678 -17.44 10.73 -18.43
CA ILE A 678 -17.93 9.70 -17.52
C ILE A 678 -17.75 10.20 -16.09
N PHE A 679 -18.82 10.12 -15.29
CA PHE A 679 -18.74 10.30 -13.84
C PHE A 679 -18.62 8.94 -13.17
N HIS A 680 -17.74 8.83 -12.20
CA HIS A 680 -17.66 7.69 -11.30
C HIS A 680 -18.05 8.13 -9.90
N VAL A 681 -18.91 7.38 -9.23
CA VAL A 681 -19.44 7.73 -7.90
C VAL A 681 -19.42 6.50 -7.00
N GLU A 682 -18.88 6.64 -5.78
CA GLU A 682 -18.91 5.59 -4.76
C GLU A 682 -19.03 6.17 -3.35
N GLY A 683 -19.53 5.37 -2.41
CA GLY A 683 -19.45 5.71 -1.00
C GLY A 683 -19.68 4.50 -0.10
N LEU A 684 -18.72 4.17 0.75
CA LEU A 684 -18.83 3.01 1.65
C LEU A 684 -20.05 3.15 2.58
N GLY A 685 -20.96 2.17 2.54
CA GLY A 685 -22.22 2.22 3.29
C GLY A 685 -23.29 3.15 2.70
N LEU A 686 -23.01 3.79 1.56
CA LEU A 686 -23.94 4.66 0.82
C LEU A 686 -24.37 4.01 -0.50
N MET A 687 -23.40 3.69 -1.36
CA MET A 687 -23.62 3.04 -2.65
C MET A 687 -22.36 2.33 -3.15
N THR A 688 -22.57 1.25 -3.92
CA THR A 688 -21.47 0.63 -4.69
C THR A 688 -21.02 1.56 -5.82
N ALA A 689 -19.77 1.39 -6.26
CA ALA A 689 -19.21 2.15 -7.37
C ALA A 689 -20.12 2.08 -8.61
N ARG A 690 -20.39 3.23 -9.23
CA ARG A 690 -21.19 3.36 -10.46
C ARG A 690 -20.49 4.27 -11.45
N LYS A 691 -20.56 3.88 -12.73
CA LYS A 691 -20.09 4.68 -13.87
C LYS A 691 -21.31 5.24 -14.61
N ILE A 692 -21.32 6.55 -14.82
CA ILE A 692 -22.42 7.30 -15.43
C ILE A 692 -21.87 7.97 -16.69
N ASN A 693 -22.31 7.50 -17.86
CA ASN A 693 -21.94 8.08 -19.14
C ASN A 693 -22.78 9.35 -19.36
N TYR A 694 -22.17 10.52 -19.22
CA TYR A 694 -22.85 11.81 -19.39
C TYR A 694 -22.89 12.25 -20.85
N GLY A 695 -21.82 11.99 -21.61
CA GLY A 695 -21.67 12.45 -23.00
C GLY A 695 -20.81 13.71 -23.07
N ASP A 696 -21.16 14.66 -23.94
CA ASP A 696 -20.31 15.83 -24.21
C ASP A 696 -20.68 17.03 -23.32
N ILE A 697 -19.68 17.77 -22.86
CA ILE A 697 -19.85 19.03 -22.11
C ILE A 697 -19.27 20.18 -22.92
N GLY A 698 -20.12 21.16 -23.25
CA GLY A 698 -19.74 22.34 -24.03
C GLY A 698 -18.60 23.15 -23.39
N SER A 699 -17.89 23.95 -24.19
CA SER A 699 -16.86 24.86 -23.69
C SER A 699 -17.45 25.80 -22.63
N HIS A 700 -16.77 25.90 -21.48
CA HIS A 700 -17.20 26.72 -20.33
C HIS A 700 -18.61 26.43 -19.79
N ALA A 701 -19.25 25.33 -20.21
CA ALA A 701 -20.58 24.96 -19.76
C ALA A 701 -20.54 24.34 -18.37
N SER A 702 -21.57 24.61 -17.58
CA SER A 702 -21.84 23.95 -16.30
C SER A 702 -22.87 22.84 -16.49
N VAL A 703 -22.68 21.74 -15.76
CA VAL A 703 -23.56 20.57 -15.75
C VAL A 703 -23.92 20.19 -14.33
N SER A 704 -25.08 19.57 -14.17
CA SER A 704 -25.53 18.99 -12.91
C SER A 704 -26.22 17.66 -13.18
N LEU A 705 -25.92 16.65 -12.36
CA LEU A 705 -26.55 15.33 -12.39
C LEU A 705 -27.07 14.99 -11.00
N THR A 706 -28.22 14.31 -10.95
CA THR A 706 -28.82 13.87 -9.69
C THR A 706 -28.74 12.35 -9.58
N GLU A 707 -28.03 11.86 -8.57
CA GLU A 707 -27.91 10.45 -8.27
C GLU A 707 -28.73 10.04 -7.05
N GLN A 708 -29.22 8.80 -7.07
CA GLN A 708 -30.08 8.27 -6.02
C GLN A 708 -29.54 6.93 -5.50
N PHE A 709 -29.53 6.79 -4.17
CA PHE A 709 -29.07 5.59 -3.49
C PHE A 709 -29.78 5.37 -2.14
N ILE A 710 -29.55 4.20 -1.55
CA ILE A 710 -30.13 3.79 -0.27
C ILE A 710 -28.97 3.47 0.68
N PRO A 711 -28.69 4.31 1.69
CA PRO A 711 -27.65 4.05 2.67
C PRO A 711 -27.90 2.76 3.45
N THR A 712 -26.83 1.99 3.69
CA THR A 712 -26.88 0.74 4.45
C THR A 712 -26.24 0.85 5.84
N LEU A 713 -25.41 1.88 6.08
CA LEU A 713 -24.73 2.11 7.36
C LEU A 713 -25.01 3.52 7.89
N SER A 714 -25.32 3.62 9.19
CA SER A 714 -25.51 4.88 9.92
C SER A 714 -24.18 5.60 10.20
N GLY A 715 -24.23 6.86 10.63
CA GLY A 715 -23.07 7.71 10.95
C GLY A 715 -22.57 8.55 9.77
N THR A 716 -21.48 9.30 9.98
CA THR A 716 -20.83 10.09 8.92
C THR A 716 -20.18 9.16 7.90
N ARG A 717 -20.50 9.37 6.63
CA ARG A 717 -19.98 8.60 5.48
C ARG A 717 -19.49 9.56 4.41
N LYS A 718 -18.47 9.16 3.66
CA LYS A 718 -17.95 9.96 2.54
C LYS A 718 -18.54 9.46 1.24
N LEU A 719 -19.10 10.38 0.46
CA LEU A 719 -19.44 10.17 -0.93
C LEU A 719 -18.33 10.77 -1.79
N LEU A 720 -17.72 9.96 -2.65
CA LEU A 720 -16.68 10.37 -3.58
C LEU A 720 -17.24 10.36 -4.99
N ALA A 721 -16.84 11.34 -5.79
CA ALA A 721 -17.08 11.34 -7.22
C ALA A 721 -15.78 11.69 -7.96
N SER A 722 -15.61 11.13 -9.15
CA SER A 722 -14.59 11.55 -10.11
C SER A 722 -15.20 11.75 -11.49
N LEU A 723 -14.56 12.57 -12.30
CA LEU A 723 -14.91 12.80 -13.70
C LEU A 723 -13.71 12.43 -14.55
N ASP A 724 -13.97 11.61 -15.57
CA ASP A 724 -12.97 11.18 -16.54
C ASP A 724 -13.37 11.57 -17.96
N CYS A 725 -12.41 12.17 -18.67
CA CYS A 725 -12.45 12.36 -20.12
C CYS A 725 -11.01 12.57 -20.64
N LYS A 726 -10.83 12.53 -21.96
CA LYS A 726 -9.50 12.69 -22.56
C LYS A 726 -8.94 14.12 -22.38
N GLN A 727 -9.81 15.12 -22.41
CA GLN A 727 -9.44 16.53 -22.38
C GLN A 727 -9.10 17.04 -20.98
N VAL A 728 -9.75 16.50 -19.96
CA VAL A 728 -9.56 16.86 -18.55
C VAL A 728 -9.61 15.58 -17.72
N ARG A 729 -8.54 15.33 -16.98
CA ARG A 729 -8.41 14.23 -16.02
C ARG A 729 -8.22 14.81 -14.61
N GLN A 730 -8.34 13.97 -13.59
CA GLN A 730 -8.14 14.34 -12.18
C GLN A 730 -9.12 15.39 -11.64
N VAL A 731 -10.39 15.23 -11.99
CA VAL A 731 -11.48 16.03 -11.43
C VAL A 731 -12.18 15.15 -10.41
N HIS A 732 -12.18 15.60 -9.15
CA HIS A 732 -12.71 14.83 -8.01
C HIS A 732 -13.60 15.71 -7.15
N GLY A 733 -14.49 15.08 -6.40
CA GLY A 733 -15.25 15.72 -5.34
C GLY A 733 -15.48 14.75 -4.20
N VAL A 734 -15.58 15.30 -3.00
CA VAL A 734 -15.91 14.55 -1.78
C VAL A 734 -16.91 15.34 -0.97
N SER A 735 -17.86 14.64 -0.36
CA SER A 735 -18.84 15.24 0.54
C SER A 735 -19.16 14.30 1.70
N ASP A 736 -19.28 14.88 2.90
CA ASP A 736 -19.66 14.18 4.11
C ASP A 736 -21.20 14.08 4.17
N ILE A 737 -21.70 12.85 4.26
CA ILE A 737 -23.12 12.51 4.36
C ILE A 737 -23.36 11.91 5.75
N THR A 738 -24.08 12.62 6.61
CA THR A 738 -24.50 12.10 7.92
C THR A 738 -25.76 11.26 7.78
N VAL A 739 -25.63 9.95 8.01
CA VAL A 739 -26.74 8.99 7.89
C VAL A 739 -27.35 8.69 9.26
N GLU A 740 -28.63 8.99 9.44
CA GLU A 740 -29.38 8.68 10.66
C GLU A 740 -29.74 7.18 10.71
N GLU A 741 -29.82 6.61 11.93
CA GLU A 741 -30.35 5.26 12.12
C GLU A 741 -31.82 5.18 11.70
N LYS A 742 -32.26 4.01 11.25
CA LYS A 742 -33.68 3.78 11.02
C LYS A 742 -34.39 3.76 12.38
N SER A 743 -35.22 4.74 12.67
CA SER A 743 -36.01 4.74 13.91
C SER A 743 -36.93 3.51 13.93
N ASN A 744 -36.66 2.58 14.85
CA ASN A 744 -37.62 1.56 15.23
C ASN A 744 -38.67 2.21 16.15
N ALA A 745 -39.49 3.09 15.59
CA ALA A 745 -40.73 3.45 16.26
C ALA A 745 -41.64 2.21 16.19
N PRO A 746 -42.11 1.66 17.32
CA PRO A 746 -43.17 0.66 17.27
C PRO A 746 -44.39 1.32 16.62
N LEU A 747 -44.91 0.68 15.56
CA LEU A 747 -46.20 1.03 14.97
C LEU A 747 -47.33 0.73 15.96
#